data_AF-A0A814QDZ8-F1
#
_entry.id   AF-A0A814QDZ8-F1
#
_cell.length_a   1.000
_cell.length_b   1.000
_cell.length_c   1.000
_cell.angle_alpha   90.00
_cell.angle_beta   90.00
_cell.angle_gamma   90.00
#
_symmetry.space_group_name_H-M   'P 1'
#
loop_
_entity.id
_entity.type
_entity.pdbx_description
1 polymer ?
#
loop_
_entity_poly.entity_id
_entity_poly.type
_entity_poly.pdbx_seq_one_letter_code
_entity_poly.pdbx_strand_id
1 'polypeptide(L)'
;MKQISLLSHLSNDLLFEIFDYLDVLDLFQAFLNLNQRFNLLIIDRHNCFQANMISLKPFEFSIYKNFILPHIACYIRYLSISDELNYLQIILRSISLTNLLTIKLYHVKLNELKIILHHCQLKNIFIDTNYIQNEKHLNEIFKILLNQQLDLRCIQCHFHTNLYFVEEKNNLSKLRRVIIDCDCFSSDFIVLISQLRELRHLSARINDHNREYMDKDIEHLTGNESLYSLILHIENVELNRLLLIFSLMINVRIIDLNGTINFDINHLLELERNYTSFRYMSYKFLSLNFLYVIGLIFFLNGFLLTRRVILHNSVGTIPSSIPIEFNQVILIVIDALRYDFIKPNNSSINNNYLNQMPFVKELLETTSKQSVLLRLIADPPTTTLQRLKALTTGTLPTFIDISYNFIGYEIEEDNILNQLIKTPYQRNISLLGDDTWLALYPNINFKHLYVYPSFDVHDLDTVDNGILKHLWTVIEDTRHEQLSFIIAHFLGVDHCGHRYGPLHIEMKRKLNQMDDVIRNISLLFNQSNSSSLLIVIGDHGMTQQGDHGGDELNEIETAMFIYTNKPNYFSLSQKNEKTVSQIDLVPTLSWFLHILIPFSSLGMMITDIIPLEQRYFSMKLNFEQIEIYLKHISFTLPLSDKLQELRSNLHTIFISFNRERNLTMIENLFNEFKFELQTHFRLQWSTFNIFRIIIGLILMLISCLIFILIYLKSFIMLINHRNMIFNISLLLMYFIISFSNSFIINEAMCLYFLLQTIILINKMKILKKFLLSLLLFITRAFLICREEQLPYCIDSIWLVKKFSDTSDYFLSFIAAIVWLIILILTCNYSYFLPYISYISIVGYWFNIPHTLSIYYVSIMIQICFVLLNPSRFDKLIYSILIFVVGYRFSFVIFFQYFIYYIIFNDNNQSVSLLLSILADYFFYATGHQPVLSQIRWTAAFPTLNSSINIYLSLIINSLIVRGIFIIIETFSGQILNVIFIRKMYQKKYQTELFKKILIIDCFKLMITSLSVFILRRHLMLWKIFCPRFLFQLIGFIIKWLFVFLTTKL
;
A
#
# COMPACT_ATOMS: atom_id res chain seq x y z
N MET A 1 -64.82 -48.80 23.46
CA MET A 1 -65.02 -49.54 22.20
C MET A 1 -66.16 -50.56 22.27
N LYS A 2 -66.21 -51.46 23.28
CA LYS A 2 -67.25 -52.51 23.40
C LYS A 2 -68.66 -52.04 23.84
N GLN A 3 -68.83 -50.78 24.25
CA GLN A 3 -70.13 -50.18 24.60
C GLN A 3 -70.43 -48.99 23.67
N ILE A 4 -71.47 -49.12 22.83
CA ILE A 4 -71.85 -48.13 21.81
C ILE A 4 -72.29 -46.80 22.44
N SER A 5 -72.97 -46.85 23.60
CA SER A 5 -73.51 -45.67 24.29
C SER A 5 -72.45 -44.67 24.77
N LEU A 6 -71.23 -45.14 25.06
CA LEU A 6 -70.16 -44.27 25.56
C LEU A 6 -69.46 -43.50 24.43
N LEU A 7 -69.30 -44.14 23.27
CA LEU A 7 -68.64 -43.55 22.11
C LEU A 7 -69.49 -42.46 21.44
N SER A 8 -70.82 -42.57 21.50
CA SER A 8 -71.73 -41.57 20.93
C SER A 8 -71.68 -40.21 21.64
N HIS A 9 -71.17 -40.13 22.87
CA HIS A 9 -71.11 -38.91 23.67
C HIS A 9 -69.75 -38.18 23.65
N LEU A 10 -68.73 -38.75 23.01
CA LEU A 10 -67.42 -38.10 22.89
C LEU A 10 -67.43 -36.97 21.86
N SER A 11 -66.59 -35.94 22.03
CA SER A 11 -66.38 -34.89 21.02
C SER A 11 -65.63 -35.45 19.81
N ASN A 12 -65.76 -34.80 18.65
CA ASN A 12 -65.09 -35.24 17.42
C ASN A 12 -63.56 -35.22 17.59
N ASP A 13 -62.99 -34.21 18.24
CA ASP A 13 -61.54 -34.10 18.44
C ASP A 13 -60.98 -35.22 19.33
N LEU A 14 -61.70 -35.59 20.40
CA LEU A 14 -61.28 -36.68 21.27
C LEU A 14 -61.44 -38.05 20.58
N LEU A 15 -62.46 -38.20 19.74
CA LEU A 15 -62.61 -39.37 18.88
C LEU A 15 -61.44 -39.49 17.89
N PHE A 16 -60.96 -38.37 17.32
CA PHE A 16 -59.78 -38.36 16.44
C PHE A 16 -58.50 -38.76 17.16
N GLU A 17 -58.20 -38.18 18.33
CA GLU A 17 -57.03 -38.59 19.11
C GLU A 17 -57.09 -40.07 19.46
N ILE A 18 -58.25 -40.58 19.89
CA ILE A 18 -58.40 -42.00 20.21
C ILE A 18 -58.11 -42.87 18.98
N PHE A 19 -58.64 -42.52 17.79
CA PHE A 19 -58.46 -43.29 16.56
C PHE A 19 -57.00 -43.41 16.12
N ASP A 20 -56.17 -42.38 16.33
CA ASP A 20 -54.74 -42.43 15.98
C ASP A 20 -53.92 -43.42 16.84
N TYR A 21 -54.46 -43.85 17.97
CA TYR A 21 -53.83 -44.83 18.86
C TYR A 21 -54.44 -46.25 18.77
N LEU A 22 -55.46 -46.47 17.93
CA LEU A 22 -56.09 -47.79 17.78
C LEU A 22 -55.32 -48.68 16.81
N ASP A 23 -55.36 -49.98 17.09
CA ASP A 23 -55.04 -50.98 16.06
C ASP A 23 -56.18 -51.08 15.02
N VAL A 24 -55.90 -51.75 13.90
CA VAL A 24 -56.85 -51.87 12.78
C VAL A 24 -58.16 -52.56 13.19
N LEU A 25 -58.11 -53.46 14.17
CA LEU A 25 -59.26 -54.28 14.59
C LEU A 25 -60.19 -53.47 15.50
N ASP A 26 -59.63 -52.65 16.39
CA ASP A 26 -60.36 -51.70 17.22
C ASP A 26 -60.90 -50.52 16.38
N LEU A 27 -60.13 -50.01 15.41
CA LEU A 27 -60.60 -48.99 14.48
C LEU A 27 -61.84 -49.47 13.71
N PHE A 28 -61.87 -50.75 13.31
CA PHE A 28 -63.00 -51.39 12.67
C PHE A 28 -64.23 -51.50 13.59
N GLN A 29 -64.03 -51.89 14.86
CA GLN A 29 -65.12 -51.96 15.82
C GLN A 29 -65.71 -50.57 16.11
N ALA A 30 -64.89 -49.51 16.10
CA ALA A 30 -65.37 -48.13 16.12
C ALA A 30 -66.17 -47.78 14.86
N PHE A 31 -65.65 -48.11 13.67
CA PHE A 31 -66.30 -47.82 12.40
C PHE A 31 -67.70 -48.45 12.30
N LEU A 32 -67.84 -49.73 12.65
CA LEU A 32 -69.12 -50.42 12.67
C LEU A 32 -70.10 -49.80 13.68
N ASN A 33 -69.61 -49.44 14.87
CA ASN A 33 -70.44 -48.88 15.93
C ASN A 33 -70.86 -47.41 15.69
N LEU A 34 -70.10 -46.64 14.90
CA LEU A 34 -70.28 -45.20 14.68
C LEU A 34 -70.61 -44.82 13.22
N ASN A 35 -70.87 -45.81 12.35
CA ASN A 35 -70.94 -45.74 10.88
C ASN A 35 -71.43 -44.41 10.26
N GLN A 36 -72.55 -43.83 10.73
CA GLN A 36 -73.06 -42.55 10.23
C GLN A 36 -72.22 -41.33 10.65
N ARG A 37 -71.74 -41.27 11.89
CA ARG A 37 -70.89 -40.18 12.39
C ARG A 37 -69.47 -40.27 11.84
N PHE A 38 -68.97 -41.49 11.64
CA PHE A 38 -67.67 -41.76 11.03
C PHE A 38 -67.62 -41.30 9.56
N ASN A 39 -68.67 -41.55 8.78
CA ASN A 39 -68.77 -41.05 7.41
C ASN A 39 -68.81 -39.51 7.32
N LEU A 40 -69.44 -38.83 8.28
CA LEU A 40 -69.43 -37.35 8.36
C LEU A 40 -68.06 -36.78 8.73
N LEU A 41 -67.29 -37.47 9.60
CA LEU A 41 -65.93 -37.09 10.00
C LEU A 41 -64.91 -37.22 8.84
N ILE A 42 -65.15 -38.15 7.92
CA ILE A 42 -64.29 -38.45 6.76
C ILE A 42 -64.46 -37.43 5.61
N ILE A 43 -65.62 -36.78 5.48
CA ILE A 43 -65.89 -35.84 4.37
C ILE A 43 -65.09 -34.52 4.52
N ASP A 44 -64.68 -34.19 5.74
CA ASP A 44 -63.90 -32.98 6.00
C ASP A 44 -62.41 -33.20 5.63
N ARG A 45 -61.97 -32.61 4.50
CA ARG A 45 -60.66 -32.88 3.84
C ARG A 45 -59.42 -32.53 4.67
N HIS A 46 -59.60 -31.97 5.87
CA HIS A 46 -58.53 -31.60 6.77
C HIS A 46 -58.19 -32.68 7.80
N ASN A 47 -59.03 -33.70 7.98
CA ASN A 47 -58.82 -34.73 8.99
C ASN A 47 -58.00 -35.90 8.41
N CYS A 48 -56.89 -36.23 9.07
CA CYS A 48 -55.93 -37.27 8.65
C CYS A 48 -55.90 -38.39 9.69
N PHE A 49 -55.69 -39.64 9.27
CA PHE A 49 -55.54 -40.78 10.19
C PHE A 49 -54.12 -41.36 10.15
N GLN A 50 -53.59 -41.73 11.31
CA GLN A 50 -52.45 -42.63 11.45
C GLN A 50 -52.94 -44.05 11.76
N ALA A 51 -52.58 -45.03 10.92
CA ALA A 51 -52.93 -46.43 11.15
C ALA A 51 -51.68 -47.25 11.49
N ASN A 52 -51.71 -47.95 12.64
CA ASN A 52 -50.69 -48.89 13.06
C ASN A 52 -51.14 -50.32 12.74
N MET A 53 -50.47 -51.00 11.81
CA MET A 53 -50.73 -52.42 11.51
C MET A 53 -49.80 -53.29 12.35
N ILE A 54 -50.23 -53.58 13.57
CA ILE A 54 -49.49 -54.41 14.51
C ILE A 54 -50.29 -55.71 14.71
N SER A 55 -49.84 -56.79 14.08
CA SER A 55 -50.30 -58.18 14.27
C SER A 55 -51.78 -58.51 13.93
N LEU A 56 -52.06 -58.96 12.70
CA LEU A 56 -53.37 -59.55 12.33
C LEU A 56 -53.24 -61.07 12.07
N LYS A 57 -54.19 -61.88 12.56
CA LYS A 57 -54.20 -63.34 12.32
C LYS A 57 -54.73 -63.69 10.91
N PRO A 58 -54.32 -64.84 10.31
CA PRO A 58 -54.62 -65.18 8.92
C PRO A 58 -56.11 -65.28 8.55
N PHE A 59 -56.94 -65.83 9.43
CA PHE A 59 -58.37 -66.07 9.16
C PHE A 59 -59.18 -64.76 9.15
N GLU A 60 -58.83 -63.86 10.06
CA GLU A 60 -59.36 -62.50 10.20
C GLU A 60 -59.13 -61.67 8.92
N PHE A 61 -57.92 -61.69 8.37
CA PHE A 61 -57.55 -60.92 7.17
C PHE A 61 -58.36 -61.26 5.91
N SER A 62 -58.78 -62.53 5.74
CA SER A 62 -59.55 -62.99 4.57
C SER A 62 -60.95 -62.36 4.48
N ILE A 63 -61.58 -62.10 5.64
CA ILE A 63 -62.88 -61.45 5.76
C ILE A 63 -62.73 -59.93 5.50
N TYR A 64 -61.65 -59.33 6.00
CA TYR A 64 -61.40 -57.89 5.91
C TYR A 64 -60.99 -57.41 4.51
N LYS A 65 -60.33 -58.27 3.72
CA LYS A 65 -59.85 -57.97 2.34
C LYS A 65 -60.95 -57.50 1.39
N ASN A 66 -62.16 -58.03 1.49
CA ASN A 66 -63.21 -57.85 0.47
C ASN A 66 -64.23 -56.75 0.80
N PHE A 67 -64.29 -56.24 2.04
CA PHE A 67 -65.37 -55.31 2.46
C PHE A 67 -64.90 -53.92 2.92
N ILE A 68 -63.72 -53.76 3.52
CA ILE A 68 -63.38 -52.53 4.28
C ILE A 68 -62.12 -51.81 3.78
N LEU A 69 -61.07 -52.57 3.43
CA LEU A 69 -59.77 -52.02 3.02
C LEU A 69 -59.84 -51.01 1.85
N PRO A 70 -60.62 -51.22 0.78
CA PRO A 70 -60.73 -50.25 -0.31
C PRO A 70 -61.35 -48.90 0.08
N HIS A 71 -62.25 -48.87 1.08
CA HIS A 71 -62.96 -47.65 1.49
C HIS A 71 -62.13 -46.78 2.45
N ILE A 72 -61.32 -47.38 3.33
CA ILE A 72 -60.45 -46.65 4.26
C ILE A 72 -59.12 -46.25 3.58
N ALA A 73 -58.65 -47.02 2.61
CA ALA A 73 -57.40 -46.82 1.85
C ALA A 73 -57.18 -45.38 1.33
N CYS A 74 -58.24 -44.70 0.89
CA CYS A 74 -58.12 -43.35 0.32
C CYS A 74 -57.69 -42.27 1.34
N TYR A 75 -57.80 -42.55 2.64
CA TYR A 75 -57.67 -41.55 3.72
C TYR A 75 -56.45 -41.78 4.63
N ILE A 76 -55.71 -42.87 4.44
CA ILE A 76 -54.48 -43.16 5.20
C ILE A 76 -53.34 -42.33 4.62
N ARG A 77 -52.80 -41.38 5.39
CA ARG A 77 -51.59 -40.60 5.02
C ARG A 77 -50.31 -41.10 5.68
N TYR A 78 -50.45 -41.82 6.81
CA TYR A 78 -49.35 -42.36 7.62
C TYR A 78 -49.61 -43.83 7.92
N LEU A 79 -48.66 -44.71 7.59
CA LEU A 79 -48.76 -46.14 7.80
C LEU A 79 -47.51 -46.68 8.52
N SER A 80 -47.71 -47.40 9.62
CA SER A 80 -46.65 -48.12 10.34
C SER A 80 -46.86 -49.62 10.23
N ILE A 81 -45.82 -50.37 9.87
CA ILE A 81 -45.87 -51.83 9.67
C ILE A 81 -44.75 -52.50 10.47
N SER A 82 -45.10 -53.49 11.29
CA SER A 82 -44.16 -54.35 12.02
C SER A 82 -44.57 -55.83 11.93
N ASP A 83 -43.57 -56.72 11.81
CA ASP A 83 -43.58 -58.22 11.82
C ASP A 83 -43.63 -59.01 10.51
N GLU A 84 -42.85 -60.12 10.54
CA GLU A 84 -42.64 -61.12 9.49
C GLU A 84 -43.94 -61.82 9.10
N LEU A 85 -44.44 -61.69 7.85
CA LEU A 85 -45.27 -62.71 7.14
C LEU A 85 -45.75 -62.23 5.74
N ASN A 86 -45.93 -63.21 4.84
CA ASN A 86 -46.30 -63.14 3.40
C ASN A 86 -47.55 -62.33 2.98
N TYR A 87 -48.20 -61.58 3.87
CA TYR A 87 -49.47 -60.89 3.59
C TYR A 87 -49.28 -59.46 3.05
N LEU A 88 -48.05 -58.93 3.09
CA LEU A 88 -47.73 -57.60 2.62
C LEU A 88 -48.03 -57.40 1.12
N GLN A 89 -47.71 -58.40 0.28
CA GLN A 89 -48.07 -58.40 -1.14
C GLN A 89 -49.59 -58.35 -1.38
N ILE A 90 -50.38 -58.90 -0.46
CA ILE A 90 -51.84 -58.96 -0.58
C ILE A 90 -52.45 -57.61 -0.21
N ILE A 91 -51.92 -56.93 0.82
CA ILE A 91 -52.28 -55.56 1.21
C ILE A 91 -51.98 -54.58 0.07
N LEU A 92 -50.76 -54.65 -0.49
CA LEU A 92 -50.31 -53.75 -1.57
C LEU A 92 -51.11 -53.93 -2.88
N ARG A 93 -51.65 -55.13 -3.14
CA ARG A 93 -52.53 -55.39 -4.30
C ARG A 93 -53.98 -54.94 -4.11
N SER A 94 -54.40 -54.62 -2.88
CA SER A 94 -55.81 -54.32 -2.54
C SER A 94 -56.05 -52.87 -2.08
N ILE A 95 -54.99 -52.09 -1.87
CA ILE A 95 -55.04 -50.67 -1.46
C ILE A 95 -54.46 -49.79 -2.59
N SER A 96 -55.19 -48.75 -3.01
CA SER A 96 -54.62 -47.67 -3.84
C SER A 96 -53.74 -46.77 -2.95
N LEU A 97 -52.41 -46.92 -3.03
CA LEU A 97 -51.43 -46.21 -2.19
C LEU A 97 -51.08 -44.80 -2.69
N THR A 98 -51.88 -44.25 -3.61
CA THR A 98 -51.62 -42.96 -4.27
C THR A 98 -51.62 -41.75 -3.32
N ASN A 99 -52.32 -41.84 -2.18
CA ASN A 99 -52.43 -40.74 -1.21
C ASN A 99 -51.50 -40.87 0.01
N LEU A 100 -50.68 -41.93 0.08
CA LEU A 100 -49.79 -42.18 1.21
C LEU A 100 -48.62 -41.17 1.21
N LEU A 101 -48.48 -40.36 2.25
CA LEU A 101 -47.42 -39.35 2.33
C LEU A 101 -46.19 -39.87 3.09
N THR A 102 -46.40 -40.66 4.14
CA THR A 102 -45.34 -41.16 5.02
C THR A 102 -45.55 -42.64 5.34
N ILE A 103 -44.47 -43.43 5.30
CA ILE A 103 -44.49 -44.84 5.74
C ILE A 103 -43.37 -45.10 6.75
N LYS A 104 -43.66 -45.92 7.77
CA LYS A 104 -42.69 -46.47 8.73
C LYS A 104 -42.68 -47.99 8.60
N LEU A 105 -41.52 -48.56 8.32
CA LEU A 105 -41.34 -49.99 8.06
C LEU A 105 -40.37 -50.56 9.10
N TYR A 106 -40.83 -51.50 9.91
CA TYR A 106 -40.05 -52.17 10.96
C TYR A 106 -39.88 -53.66 10.62
N HIS A 107 -38.64 -54.15 10.60
CA HIS A 107 -38.28 -55.56 10.38
C HIS A 107 -38.82 -56.19 9.06
N VAL A 108 -38.88 -55.40 7.97
CA VAL A 108 -39.36 -55.87 6.66
C VAL A 108 -38.23 -56.49 5.82
N LYS A 109 -38.50 -57.62 5.13
CA LYS A 109 -37.56 -58.29 4.22
C LYS A 109 -37.34 -57.48 2.94
N LEU A 110 -36.12 -57.51 2.39
CA LEU A 110 -35.73 -56.71 1.22
C LEU A 110 -36.65 -56.90 0.00
N ASN A 111 -37.02 -58.14 -0.34
CA ASN A 111 -37.87 -58.41 -1.50
C ASN A 111 -39.27 -57.81 -1.36
N GLU A 112 -39.78 -57.69 -0.13
CA GLU A 112 -41.07 -57.08 0.16
C GLU A 112 -40.97 -55.55 0.13
N LEU A 113 -39.89 -55.00 0.70
CA LEU A 113 -39.56 -53.58 0.64
C LEU A 113 -39.49 -53.07 -0.82
N LYS A 114 -38.87 -53.85 -1.72
CA LYS A 114 -38.81 -53.54 -3.16
C LYS A 114 -40.20 -53.38 -3.77
N ILE A 115 -41.16 -54.23 -3.38
CA ILE A 115 -42.52 -54.21 -3.92
C ILE A 115 -43.30 -53.00 -3.39
N ILE A 116 -43.13 -52.64 -2.11
CA ILE A 116 -43.72 -51.43 -1.53
C ILE A 116 -43.20 -50.19 -2.27
N LEU A 117 -41.88 -50.08 -2.40
CA LEU A 117 -41.23 -48.93 -3.02
C LEU A 117 -41.54 -48.82 -4.51
N HIS A 118 -41.96 -49.91 -5.17
CA HIS A 118 -42.36 -49.87 -6.58
C HIS A 118 -43.81 -49.38 -6.80
N HIS A 119 -44.64 -49.35 -5.77
CA HIS A 119 -46.08 -49.07 -5.88
C HIS A 119 -46.56 -47.80 -5.16
N CYS A 120 -45.68 -47.04 -4.48
CA CYS A 120 -46.08 -45.90 -3.65
C CYS A 120 -45.44 -44.57 -4.10
N GLN A 121 -46.23 -43.48 -4.17
CA GLN A 121 -45.72 -42.12 -4.39
C GLN A 121 -45.45 -41.37 -3.07
N LEU A 122 -44.37 -41.74 -2.37
CA LEU A 122 -44.10 -41.28 -0.99
C LEU A 122 -43.36 -39.93 -0.95
N LYS A 123 -43.68 -39.08 0.05
CA LYS A 123 -42.88 -37.87 0.36
C LYS A 123 -41.87 -38.11 1.47
N ASN A 124 -42.19 -38.93 2.46
CA ASN A 124 -41.30 -39.30 3.56
C ASN A 124 -41.25 -40.82 3.76
N ILE A 125 -40.08 -41.38 4.01
CA ILE A 125 -39.92 -42.83 4.22
C ILE A 125 -39.05 -43.06 5.46
N PHE A 126 -39.53 -43.89 6.38
CA PHE A 126 -38.77 -44.36 7.54
C PHE A 126 -38.61 -45.88 7.44
N ILE A 127 -37.36 -46.34 7.41
CA ILE A 127 -37.02 -47.77 7.29
C ILE A 127 -36.17 -48.15 8.49
N ASP A 128 -36.59 -49.17 9.22
CA ASP A 128 -35.86 -49.75 10.33
C ASP A 128 -35.83 -51.27 10.12
N THR A 129 -34.67 -51.82 9.73
CA THR A 129 -34.59 -53.24 9.33
C THR A 129 -33.25 -53.89 9.62
N ASN A 130 -33.33 -55.11 10.17
CA ASN A 130 -32.18 -56.00 10.42
C ASN A 130 -31.80 -56.82 9.17
N TYR A 131 -32.60 -56.79 8.10
CA TYR A 131 -32.44 -57.66 6.92
C TYR A 131 -31.56 -57.05 5.81
N ILE A 132 -31.12 -55.81 5.98
CA ILE A 132 -30.14 -55.19 5.10
C ILE A 132 -28.77 -55.56 5.64
N GLN A 133 -28.16 -56.54 4.99
CA GLN A 133 -26.92 -57.19 5.41
C GLN A 133 -25.73 -56.87 4.51
N ASN A 134 -25.95 -56.24 3.34
CA ASN A 134 -24.88 -55.91 2.40
C ASN A 134 -25.21 -54.68 1.52
N GLU A 135 -24.18 -54.16 0.87
CA GLU A 135 -24.22 -52.98 0.00
C GLU A 135 -25.15 -53.11 -1.21
N LYS A 136 -25.19 -54.29 -1.84
CA LYS A 136 -26.05 -54.56 -3.00
C LYS A 136 -27.51 -54.33 -2.65
N HIS A 137 -27.93 -54.70 -1.43
CA HIS A 137 -29.28 -54.48 -0.96
C HIS A 137 -29.61 -52.99 -0.86
N LEU A 138 -28.68 -52.16 -0.38
CA LEU A 138 -28.86 -50.72 -0.22
C LEU A 138 -28.85 -49.98 -1.58
N ASN A 139 -27.92 -50.32 -2.46
CA ASN A 139 -27.80 -49.76 -3.80
C ASN A 139 -29.06 -50.05 -4.64
N GLU A 140 -29.64 -51.24 -4.52
CA GLU A 140 -30.89 -51.54 -5.20
C GLU A 140 -32.08 -50.74 -4.64
N ILE A 141 -32.14 -50.48 -3.34
CA ILE A 141 -33.16 -49.60 -2.75
C ILE A 141 -33.05 -48.19 -3.31
N PHE A 142 -31.84 -47.62 -3.34
CA PHE A 142 -31.61 -46.30 -3.91
C PHE A 142 -31.94 -46.25 -5.42
N LYS A 143 -31.57 -47.28 -6.20
CA LYS A 143 -31.94 -47.38 -7.63
C LYS A 143 -33.46 -47.39 -7.83
N ILE A 144 -34.21 -48.10 -6.99
CA ILE A 144 -35.68 -48.11 -7.05
C ILE A 144 -36.26 -46.72 -6.74
N LEU A 145 -35.79 -46.08 -5.67
CA LEU A 145 -36.23 -44.73 -5.28
C LEU A 145 -35.91 -43.68 -6.36
N LEU A 146 -34.75 -43.79 -7.03
CA LEU A 146 -34.33 -42.92 -8.13
C LEU A 146 -35.17 -43.11 -9.40
N ASN A 147 -35.46 -44.35 -9.77
CA ASN A 147 -36.22 -44.68 -11.00
C ASN A 147 -37.69 -44.23 -10.93
N GLN A 148 -38.26 -44.05 -9.73
CA GLN A 148 -39.66 -43.67 -9.54
C GLN A 148 -39.94 -42.15 -9.69
N GLN A 149 -38.93 -41.29 -9.92
CA GLN A 149 -39.07 -39.82 -10.01
C GLN A 149 -39.87 -39.17 -8.84
N LEU A 150 -39.72 -39.69 -7.62
CA LEU A 150 -40.49 -39.24 -6.46
C LEU A 150 -39.94 -37.92 -5.88
N ASP A 151 -40.85 -37.02 -5.47
CA ASP A 151 -40.55 -35.75 -4.78
C ASP A 151 -40.28 -36.01 -3.27
N LEU A 152 -39.28 -36.86 -3.00
CA LEU A 152 -38.89 -37.33 -1.68
C LEU A 152 -38.27 -36.20 -0.86
N ARG A 153 -38.97 -35.80 0.20
CA ARG A 153 -38.57 -34.74 1.13
C ARG A 153 -37.70 -35.23 2.28
N CYS A 154 -37.85 -36.48 2.72
CA CYS A 154 -37.06 -37.04 3.81
C CYS A 154 -37.00 -38.58 3.73
N ILE A 155 -35.81 -39.14 3.87
CA ILE A 155 -35.60 -40.58 4.09
C ILE A 155 -34.91 -40.71 5.46
N GLN A 156 -35.44 -41.52 6.36
CA GLN A 156 -34.75 -41.94 7.59
C GLN A 156 -34.55 -43.44 7.57
N CYS A 157 -33.29 -43.89 7.62
CA CYS A 157 -33.00 -45.32 7.66
C CYS A 157 -32.18 -45.67 8.90
N HIS A 158 -32.62 -46.68 9.64
CA HIS A 158 -31.87 -47.33 10.73
C HIS A 158 -31.35 -48.68 10.22
N PHE A 159 -30.03 -48.85 10.19
CA PHE A 159 -29.39 -50.10 9.76
C PHE A 159 -28.47 -50.65 10.85
N HIS A 160 -28.69 -51.92 11.20
CA HIS A 160 -27.97 -52.62 12.27
C HIS A 160 -26.73 -53.42 11.79
N THR A 161 -26.21 -53.17 10.58
CA THR A 161 -25.03 -53.89 10.02
C THR A 161 -24.02 -52.94 9.36
N ASN A 162 -22.75 -53.37 9.28
CA ASN A 162 -21.66 -52.61 8.66
C ASN A 162 -21.75 -52.68 7.12
N LEU A 163 -21.82 -51.52 6.45
CA LEU A 163 -21.95 -51.41 4.99
C LEU A 163 -20.61 -51.03 4.34
N TYR A 164 -20.15 -51.81 3.35
CA TYR A 164 -18.94 -51.54 2.56
C TYR A 164 -19.32 -51.22 1.12
N PHE A 165 -18.90 -50.07 0.56
CA PHE A 165 -19.29 -49.65 -0.79
C PHE A 165 -18.25 -49.96 -1.88
N VAL A 166 -18.70 -50.23 -3.12
CA VAL A 166 -17.86 -50.33 -4.33
C VAL A 166 -18.36 -49.32 -5.37
N GLU A 167 -17.45 -48.52 -5.93
CA GLU A 167 -17.74 -47.37 -6.81
C GLU A 167 -18.73 -47.68 -7.96
N GLU A 168 -20.01 -47.33 -7.79
CA GLU A 168 -20.95 -47.10 -8.89
C GLU A 168 -21.48 -45.66 -8.85
N LYS A 169 -21.23 -44.89 -9.92
CA LYS A 169 -21.70 -43.50 -10.10
C LYS A 169 -23.21 -43.45 -10.30
N ASN A 170 -23.98 -43.27 -9.23
CA ASN A 170 -25.41 -42.96 -9.32
C ASN A 170 -25.65 -41.45 -9.13
N ASN A 171 -26.43 -40.84 -10.03
CA ASN A 171 -26.64 -39.39 -10.09
C ASN A 171 -27.74 -38.96 -9.09
N LEU A 172 -27.39 -38.72 -7.83
CA LEU A 172 -28.31 -38.47 -6.71
C LEU A 172 -28.77 -36.99 -6.56
N SER A 173 -28.70 -36.17 -7.61
CA SER A 173 -28.83 -34.71 -7.54
C SER A 173 -30.21 -34.12 -7.13
N LYS A 174 -31.21 -34.94 -6.80
CA LYS A 174 -32.60 -34.50 -6.55
C LYS A 174 -33.12 -34.65 -5.10
N LEU A 175 -32.33 -35.22 -4.18
CA LEU A 175 -32.77 -35.45 -2.79
C LEU A 175 -32.51 -34.22 -1.91
N ARG A 176 -33.55 -33.69 -1.24
CA ARG A 176 -33.47 -32.45 -0.41
C ARG A 176 -33.14 -32.68 1.07
N ARG A 177 -33.40 -33.87 1.63
CA ARG A 177 -33.08 -34.24 3.02
C ARG A 177 -32.94 -35.75 3.13
N VAL A 178 -31.81 -36.22 3.69
CA VAL A 178 -31.52 -37.64 3.90
C VAL A 178 -30.97 -37.79 5.31
N ILE A 179 -31.63 -38.59 6.15
CA ILE A 179 -31.22 -38.92 7.51
C ILE A 179 -30.87 -40.42 7.49
N ILE A 180 -29.67 -40.80 7.87
CA ILE A 180 -29.25 -42.21 7.88
C ILE A 180 -28.61 -42.45 9.23
N ASP A 181 -29.20 -43.31 10.05
CA ASP A 181 -28.62 -43.83 11.28
C ASP A 181 -28.04 -45.22 10.98
N CYS A 182 -26.71 -45.28 10.84
CA CYS A 182 -25.95 -46.53 10.74
C CYS A 182 -25.00 -46.63 11.93
N ASP A 183 -24.75 -47.86 12.39
CA ASP A 183 -23.72 -48.11 13.42
C ASP A 183 -22.28 -47.96 12.88
N CYS A 184 -22.02 -48.08 11.56
CA CYS A 184 -20.71 -47.87 10.93
C CYS A 184 -20.82 -47.38 9.46
N PHE A 185 -19.88 -46.53 9.00
CA PHE A 185 -19.71 -46.15 7.59
C PHE A 185 -18.41 -46.73 7.00
N SER A 186 -18.42 -47.05 5.70
CA SER A 186 -17.21 -47.24 4.90
C SER A 186 -16.85 -45.96 4.15
N SER A 187 -15.58 -45.80 3.78
CA SER A 187 -15.08 -44.62 3.07
C SER A 187 -15.82 -44.32 1.78
N ASP A 188 -16.25 -45.39 1.09
CA ASP A 188 -16.94 -45.32 -0.19
C ASP A 188 -18.39 -44.81 -0.04
N PHE A 189 -19.02 -44.96 1.14
CA PHE A 189 -20.34 -44.38 1.42
C PHE A 189 -20.28 -42.86 1.57
N ILE A 190 -19.20 -42.34 2.16
CA ILE A 190 -19.02 -40.91 2.36
C ILE A 190 -18.66 -40.22 1.02
N VAL A 191 -17.96 -40.91 0.12
CA VAL A 191 -17.80 -40.49 -1.28
C VAL A 191 -19.16 -40.41 -1.98
N LEU A 192 -20.06 -41.38 -1.80
CA LEU A 192 -21.42 -41.34 -2.35
C LEU A 192 -22.23 -40.13 -1.82
N ILE A 193 -22.14 -39.84 -0.52
CA ILE A 193 -22.80 -38.69 0.12
C ILE A 193 -22.20 -37.36 -0.36
N SER A 194 -20.89 -37.27 -0.58
CA SER A 194 -20.23 -36.07 -1.07
C SER A 194 -20.73 -35.62 -2.46
N GLN A 195 -21.32 -36.53 -3.23
CA GLN A 195 -21.90 -36.25 -4.55
C GLN A 195 -23.31 -35.61 -4.47
N LEU A 196 -23.92 -35.53 -3.29
CA LEU A 196 -25.23 -34.91 -3.06
C LEU A 196 -25.11 -33.38 -2.98
N ARG A 197 -25.46 -32.66 -4.05
CA ARG A 197 -25.34 -31.19 -4.13
C ARG A 197 -26.25 -30.38 -3.20
N GLU A 198 -27.32 -30.96 -2.64
CA GLU A 198 -28.30 -30.27 -1.77
C GLU A 198 -28.50 -30.96 -0.40
N LEU A 199 -27.49 -31.66 0.11
CA LEU A 199 -27.58 -32.34 1.40
C LEU A 199 -27.57 -31.33 2.56
N ARG A 200 -28.72 -30.99 3.14
CA ARG A 200 -28.81 -30.01 4.25
C ARG A 200 -28.56 -30.58 5.64
N HIS A 201 -28.88 -31.85 5.89
CA HIS A 201 -28.82 -32.46 7.22
C HIS A 201 -28.25 -33.88 7.12
N LEU A 202 -27.32 -34.26 7.99
CA LEU A 202 -26.75 -35.62 8.10
C LEU A 202 -26.70 -36.05 9.57
N SER A 203 -27.03 -37.32 9.89
CA SER A 203 -26.85 -37.94 11.22
C SER A 203 -25.89 -39.12 11.07
N ALA A 204 -25.05 -39.43 12.07
CA ALA A 204 -24.00 -40.45 11.94
C ALA A 204 -23.52 -41.07 13.28
N ARG A 205 -23.32 -42.40 13.24
CA ARG A 205 -22.75 -43.36 14.22
C ARG A 205 -21.22 -43.33 14.47
N ILE A 206 -20.72 -42.64 15.48
CA ILE A 206 -19.31 -42.52 15.96
C ILE A 206 -18.75 -43.62 16.91
N ASN A 207 -18.01 -44.66 16.52
CA ASN A 207 -17.31 -45.54 17.50
C ASN A 207 -15.82 -45.83 17.16
N ASP A 208 -15.02 -46.00 18.20
CA ASP A 208 -13.54 -46.06 18.23
C ASP A 208 -12.94 -47.35 17.61
N HIS A 209 -13.77 -48.31 17.23
CA HIS A 209 -13.33 -49.57 16.60
C HIS A 209 -12.90 -49.44 15.13
N ASN A 210 -13.20 -48.34 14.43
CA ASN A 210 -12.91 -48.14 13.00
C ASN A 210 -11.94 -46.98 12.72
N ARG A 211 -10.72 -47.09 13.26
CA ARG A 211 -9.69 -46.02 13.37
C ARG A 211 -9.09 -45.49 12.06
N GLU A 212 -9.07 -46.26 10.97
CA GLU A 212 -8.34 -45.91 9.74
C GLU A 212 -9.19 -45.27 8.63
N TYR A 213 -10.52 -45.41 8.70
CA TYR A 213 -11.43 -44.89 7.66
C TYR A 213 -11.74 -43.40 7.88
N MET A 214 -11.78 -42.94 9.14
CA MET A 214 -12.23 -41.60 9.52
C MET A 214 -11.43 -40.42 8.92
N ASP A 215 -10.10 -40.54 8.81
CA ASP A 215 -9.26 -39.42 8.34
C ASP A 215 -9.40 -39.17 6.83
N LYS A 216 -9.63 -40.23 6.03
CA LYS A 216 -9.92 -40.11 4.59
C LYS A 216 -11.32 -39.55 4.32
N ASP A 217 -12.26 -39.85 5.21
CA ASP A 217 -13.67 -39.57 5.02
C ASP A 217 -14.04 -38.11 5.30
N ILE A 218 -13.38 -37.48 6.28
CA ILE A 218 -13.63 -36.08 6.64
C ILE A 218 -13.13 -35.13 5.55
N GLU A 219 -12.00 -35.43 4.89
CA GLU A 219 -11.51 -34.62 3.75
C GLU A 219 -12.53 -34.55 2.62
N HIS A 220 -13.23 -35.66 2.32
CA HIS A 220 -14.25 -35.72 1.27
C HIS A 220 -15.53 -34.93 1.59
N LEU A 221 -15.90 -34.77 2.86
CA LEU A 221 -17.07 -33.99 3.28
C LEU A 221 -16.83 -32.46 3.23
N THR A 222 -15.57 -32.00 3.32
CA THR A 222 -15.25 -30.56 3.29
C THR A 222 -15.60 -29.84 1.97
N GLY A 223 -15.86 -30.61 0.90
CA GLY A 223 -16.22 -30.07 -0.42
C GLY A 223 -17.69 -29.72 -0.62
N ASN A 224 -18.58 -30.03 0.33
CA ASN A 224 -20.03 -29.86 0.13
C ASN A 224 -20.55 -28.57 0.79
N GLU A 225 -20.77 -27.52 -0.01
CA GLU A 225 -21.20 -26.18 0.45
C GLU A 225 -22.64 -26.14 1.00
N SER A 226 -23.43 -27.20 0.80
CA SER A 226 -24.88 -27.23 1.12
C SER A 226 -25.23 -27.80 2.51
N LEU A 227 -24.25 -28.34 3.26
CA LEU A 227 -24.44 -28.99 4.55
C LEU A 227 -24.74 -27.98 5.67
N TYR A 228 -25.97 -27.99 6.21
CA TYR A 228 -26.44 -27.06 7.23
C TYR A 228 -26.37 -27.61 8.67
N SER A 229 -26.71 -28.90 8.88
CA SER A 229 -26.53 -29.58 10.18
C SER A 229 -25.90 -30.96 10.07
N LEU A 230 -25.11 -31.33 11.07
CA LEU A 230 -24.49 -32.64 11.22
C LEU A 230 -24.75 -33.13 12.65
N ILE A 231 -25.41 -34.27 12.82
CA ILE A 231 -25.62 -34.93 14.11
C ILE A 231 -24.62 -36.08 14.19
N LEU A 232 -23.74 -36.09 15.20
CA LEU A 232 -22.75 -37.15 15.39
C LEU A 232 -23.02 -37.82 16.74
N HIS A 233 -23.46 -39.07 16.72
CA HIS A 233 -23.59 -39.88 17.92
C HIS A 233 -22.23 -40.48 18.26
N ILE A 234 -21.47 -39.87 19.18
CA ILE A 234 -20.08 -40.25 19.46
C ILE A 234 -19.99 -41.09 20.74
N GLU A 235 -19.44 -42.29 20.61
CA GLU A 235 -19.12 -43.20 21.72
C GLU A 235 -17.60 -43.44 21.76
N ASN A 236 -16.94 -43.11 22.89
CA ASN A 236 -15.53 -43.41 23.20
C ASN A 236 -14.44 -42.79 22.29
N VAL A 237 -14.59 -41.56 21.76
CA VAL A 237 -13.58 -40.93 20.86
C VAL A 237 -12.62 -39.97 21.59
N GLU A 238 -11.32 -39.99 21.23
CA GLU A 238 -10.28 -39.09 21.77
C GLU A 238 -10.45 -37.59 21.38
N LEU A 239 -10.22 -36.68 22.34
CA LEU A 239 -10.42 -35.23 22.24
C LEU A 239 -9.64 -34.54 21.08
N ASN A 240 -8.39 -34.96 20.84
CA ASN A 240 -7.56 -34.37 19.78
C ASN A 240 -8.16 -34.58 18.38
N ARG A 241 -8.93 -35.66 18.21
CA ARG A 241 -9.58 -35.99 16.95
C ARG A 241 -10.87 -35.21 16.76
N LEU A 242 -11.70 -35.11 17.79
CA LEU A 242 -12.88 -34.21 17.81
C LEU A 242 -12.50 -32.77 17.40
N LEU A 243 -11.37 -32.26 17.89
CA LEU A 243 -10.82 -30.95 17.51
C LEU A 243 -10.43 -30.85 16.02
N LEU A 244 -9.90 -31.92 15.43
CA LEU A 244 -9.59 -32.00 14.00
C LEU A 244 -10.88 -31.94 13.18
N ILE A 245 -11.90 -32.71 13.56
CA ILE A 245 -13.22 -32.72 12.89
C ILE A 245 -13.83 -31.31 12.91
N PHE A 246 -13.90 -30.65 14.06
CA PHE A 246 -14.43 -29.29 14.17
C PHE A 246 -13.62 -28.26 13.35
N SER A 247 -12.29 -28.41 13.26
CA SER A 247 -11.45 -27.49 12.50
C SER A 247 -11.67 -27.56 10.98
N LEU A 248 -12.19 -28.69 10.49
CA LEU A 248 -12.42 -28.95 9.07
C LEU A 248 -13.84 -28.56 8.61
N MET A 249 -14.79 -28.39 9.54
CA MET A 249 -16.22 -28.15 9.23
C MET A 249 -16.66 -26.69 9.40
N ILE A 250 -16.22 -25.81 8.50
CA ILE A 250 -16.46 -24.34 8.58
C ILE A 250 -17.94 -23.94 8.39
N ASN A 251 -18.77 -24.79 7.75
CA ASN A 251 -20.14 -24.43 7.33
C ASN A 251 -21.28 -25.06 8.16
N VAL A 252 -20.97 -25.95 9.12
CA VAL A 252 -21.98 -26.64 9.94
C VAL A 252 -22.40 -25.78 11.12
N ARG A 253 -23.70 -25.47 11.25
CA ARG A 253 -24.21 -24.56 12.32
C ARG A 253 -24.68 -25.27 13.59
N ILE A 254 -25.06 -26.55 13.50
CA ILE A 254 -25.60 -27.33 14.62
C ILE A 254 -24.91 -28.68 14.65
N ILE A 255 -24.30 -29.01 15.79
CA ILE A 255 -23.67 -30.29 16.08
C ILE A 255 -24.29 -30.83 17.37
N ASP A 256 -24.98 -31.95 17.26
CA ASP A 256 -25.62 -32.63 18.40
C ASP A 256 -24.78 -33.88 18.74
N LEU A 257 -24.32 -33.96 19.99
CA LEU A 257 -23.47 -35.03 20.50
C LEU A 257 -24.25 -35.86 21.52
N ASN A 258 -24.58 -37.09 21.16
CA ASN A 258 -25.28 -38.02 22.05
C ASN A 258 -24.39 -39.23 22.34
N GLY A 259 -23.83 -39.31 23.55
CA GLY A 259 -23.00 -40.43 24.02
C GLY A 259 -22.22 -40.12 25.31
N THR A 260 -21.64 -41.15 25.94
CA THR A 260 -20.74 -41.00 27.10
C THR A 260 -19.38 -40.54 26.63
N ILE A 261 -19.10 -39.26 26.79
CA ILE A 261 -17.78 -38.70 26.57
C ILE A 261 -17.13 -38.56 27.94
N ASN A 262 -15.95 -39.15 28.14
CA ASN A 262 -15.13 -38.88 29.32
C ASN A 262 -14.70 -37.41 29.26
N PHE A 263 -15.39 -36.54 29.97
CA PHE A 263 -15.22 -35.09 29.91
C PHE A 263 -14.68 -34.49 31.20
N ASP A 264 -13.80 -33.49 31.03
CA ASP A 264 -13.57 -32.40 31.98
C ASP A 264 -14.24 -31.14 31.41
N ILE A 265 -15.32 -30.68 32.06
CA ILE A 265 -16.16 -29.54 31.64
C ILE A 265 -15.32 -28.25 31.47
N ASN A 266 -14.21 -28.14 32.19
CA ASN A 266 -13.31 -26.97 32.09
C ASN A 266 -12.70 -26.81 30.71
N HIS A 267 -12.43 -27.90 30.00
CA HIS A 267 -11.71 -27.87 28.71
C HIS A 267 -12.61 -27.42 27.54
N LEU A 268 -13.92 -27.70 27.61
CA LEU A 268 -14.93 -27.24 26.64
C LEU A 268 -15.23 -25.74 26.80
N LEU A 269 -15.39 -25.27 28.04
CA LEU A 269 -15.52 -23.84 28.33
C LEU A 269 -14.28 -23.05 27.91
N GLU A 270 -13.10 -23.67 27.98
CA GLU A 270 -11.85 -23.09 27.48
C GLU A 270 -11.81 -23.00 25.95
N LEU A 271 -12.33 -23.99 25.23
CA LEU A 271 -12.40 -24.00 23.76
C LEU A 271 -13.43 -23.00 23.21
N GLU A 272 -14.62 -22.92 23.81
CA GLU A 272 -15.63 -21.92 23.44
C GLU A 272 -15.14 -20.50 23.76
N ARG A 273 -14.48 -20.31 24.92
CA ARG A 273 -13.75 -19.07 25.23
C ARG A 273 -12.65 -18.79 24.21
N ASN A 274 -11.88 -19.77 23.75
CA ASN A 274 -10.82 -19.59 22.77
C ASN A 274 -11.37 -19.20 21.39
N TYR A 275 -12.52 -19.74 20.98
CA TYR A 275 -13.12 -19.43 19.67
C TYR A 275 -13.82 -18.07 19.67
N THR A 276 -14.58 -17.74 20.72
CA THR A 276 -15.21 -16.43 20.88
C THR A 276 -14.17 -15.33 21.14
N SER A 277 -13.13 -15.61 21.92
CA SER A 277 -12.01 -14.69 22.11
C SER A 277 -11.24 -14.46 20.82
N PHE A 278 -11.11 -15.44 19.92
CA PHE A 278 -10.43 -15.25 18.63
C PHE A 278 -11.14 -14.22 17.74
N ARG A 279 -12.48 -14.28 17.63
CA ARG A 279 -13.29 -13.25 16.93
C ARG A 279 -13.21 -11.89 17.63
N TYR A 280 -13.29 -11.87 18.95
CA TYR A 280 -13.18 -10.62 19.71
C TYR A 280 -11.79 -9.97 19.60
N MET A 281 -10.73 -10.77 19.56
CA MET A 281 -9.34 -10.33 19.39
C MET A 281 -9.07 -9.80 17.98
N SER A 282 -9.75 -10.31 16.95
CA SER A 282 -9.63 -9.78 15.59
C SER A 282 -10.31 -8.41 15.44
N TYR A 283 -11.51 -8.21 15.98
CA TYR A 283 -12.14 -6.88 16.00
C TYR A 283 -11.31 -5.84 16.78
N LYS A 284 -10.73 -6.23 17.93
CA LYS A 284 -9.80 -5.37 18.68
C LYS A 284 -8.56 -5.02 17.88
N PHE A 285 -8.01 -5.97 17.12
CA PHE A 285 -6.86 -5.70 16.28
C PHE A 285 -7.20 -4.70 15.16
N LEU A 286 -8.35 -4.86 14.50
CA LEU A 286 -8.79 -3.91 13.47
C LEU A 286 -9.03 -2.50 14.04
N SER A 287 -9.70 -2.38 15.20
CA SER A 287 -10.00 -1.06 15.78
C SER A 287 -8.73 -0.30 16.19
N LEU A 288 -7.70 -1.00 16.69
CA LEU A 288 -6.42 -0.39 17.03
C LEU A 288 -5.61 0.03 15.79
N ASN A 289 -5.66 -0.75 14.72
CA ASN A 289 -5.07 -0.34 13.44
C ASN A 289 -5.79 0.89 12.89
N PHE A 290 -7.12 0.96 13.01
CA PHE A 290 -7.87 2.15 12.61
C PHE A 290 -7.45 3.40 13.40
N LEU A 291 -7.29 3.29 14.73
CA LEU A 291 -6.75 4.36 15.56
C LEU A 291 -5.33 4.79 15.13
N TYR A 292 -4.48 3.82 14.80
CA TYR A 292 -3.13 4.07 14.31
C TYR A 292 -3.14 4.84 12.99
N VAL A 293 -3.99 4.44 12.04
CA VAL A 293 -4.17 5.11 10.74
C VAL A 293 -4.70 6.53 10.92
N ILE A 294 -5.63 6.77 11.85
CA ILE A 294 -6.08 8.14 12.19
C ILE A 294 -4.90 8.97 12.68
N GLY A 295 -4.11 8.44 13.62
CA GLY A 295 -2.91 9.13 14.12
C GLY A 295 -1.92 9.47 13.00
N LEU A 296 -1.70 8.52 12.08
CA LEU A 296 -0.85 8.71 10.91
C LEU A 296 -1.38 9.79 9.96
N ILE A 297 -2.69 9.87 9.73
CA ILE A 297 -3.32 10.93 8.91
C ILE A 297 -3.11 12.31 9.57
N PHE A 298 -3.31 12.42 10.88
CA PHE A 298 -3.03 13.66 11.62
C PHE A 298 -1.56 14.07 11.51
N PHE A 299 -0.64 13.09 11.64
CA PHE A 299 0.79 13.32 11.48
C PHE A 299 1.11 13.85 10.07
N LEU A 300 0.67 13.14 9.02
CA LEU A 300 0.92 13.54 7.63
C LEU A 300 0.33 14.91 7.30
N ASN A 301 -0.89 15.21 7.74
CA ASN A 301 -1.55 16.50 7.53
C ASN A 301 -0.89 17.66 8.28
N GLY A 302 -0.08 17.38 9.30
CA GLY A 302 0.71 18.40 10.00
C GLY A 302 2.14 18.51 9.49
N PHE A 303 2.69 17.40 9.00
CA PHE A 303 4.08 17.29 8.55
C PHE A 303 4.27 17.65 7.08
N LEU A 304 3.41 17.19 6.18
CA LEU A 304 3.50 17.47 4.75
C LEU A 304 2.76 18.76 4.39
N LEU A 305 3.50 19.84 4.10
CA LEU A 305 2.91 21.11 3.67
C LEU A 305 2.58 21.06 2.18
N THR A 306 1.29 21.25 1.85
CA THR A 306 0.79 21.46 0.48
C THR A 306 0.47 22.93 0.28
N ARG A 307 0.88 23.50 -0.87
CA ARG A 307 0.23 24.70 -1.43
C ARG A 307 -0.50 24.30 -2.70
N ARG A 308 -1.69 24.86 -2.90
CA ARG A 308 -2.37 24.76 -4.18
C ARG A 308 -1.69 25.70 -5.18
N VAL A 309 -1.09 25.12 -6.21
CA VAL A 309 -0.54 25.88 -7.33
C VAL A 309 -1.68 26.46 -8.18
N ILE A 310 -1.61 27.74 -8.52
CA ILE A 310 -2.58 28.42 -9.37
C ILE A 310 -1.94 28.67 -10.73
N LEU A 311 -2.43 27.96 -11.75
CA LEU A 311 -1.94 28.02 -13.13
C LEU A 311 -2.56 29.18 -13.93
N HIS A 312 -2.55 30.36 -13.34
CA HIS A 312 -2.91 31.60 -14.03
C HIS A 312 -1.65 32.37 -14.38
N ASN A 313 -1.70 33.08 -15.51
CA ASN A 313 -0.64 33.97 -15.95
C ASN A 313 -1.06 35.42 -15.79
N SER A 314 -0.09 36.31 -15.55
CA SER A 314 -0.32 37.75 -15.64
C SER A 314 -0.66 38.12 -17.08
N VAL A 315 -1.72 38.92 -17.25
CA VAL A 315 -2.24 39.36 -18.55
C VAL A 315 -2.33 40.88 -18.55
N GLY A 316 -1.93 41.50 -19.67
CA GLY A 316 -1.98 42.94 -19.88
C GLY A 316 -0.72 43.46 -20.56
N THR A 317 -0.54 44.78 -20.53
CA THR A 317 0.65 45.45 -21.04
C THR A 317 1.12 46.48 -20.04
N ILE A 318 2.43 46.61 -19.87
CA ILE A 318 3.00 47.70 -19.07
C ILE A 318 2.65 49.03 -19.76
N PRO A 319 2.18 50.05 -19.01
CA PRO A 319 1.88 51.36 -19.59
C PRO A 319 3.07 51.93 -20.35
N SER A 320 2.84 52.43 -21.56
CA SER A 320 3.89 53.04 -22.41
C SER A 320 4.58 54.26 -21.78
N SER A 321 3.96 54.84 -20.75
CA SER A 321 4.55 55.92 -19.95
C SER A 321 5.74 55.47 -19.09
N ILE A 322 5.92 54.17 -18.88
CA ILE A 322 7.05 53.62 -18.13
C ILE A 322 8.17 53.32 -19.13
N PRO A 323 9.31 54.02 -19.05
CA PRO A 323 10.41 53.80 -19.99
C PRO A 323 11.12 52.48 -19.71
N ILE A 324 11.70 51.89 -20.75
CA ILE A 324 12.63 50.77 -20.60
C ILE A 324 13.95 51.31 -20.03
N GLU A 325 14.38 50.79 -18.89
CA GLU A 325 15.56 51.29 -18.18
C GLU A 325 16.86 50.68 -18.66
N PHE A 326 16.85 49.40 -19.03
CA PHE A 326 18.05 48.65 -19.36
C PHE A 326 17.85 47.85 -20.64
N ASN A 327 18.79 48.01 -21.56
CA ASN A 327 18.82 47.25 -22.80
C ASN A 327 19.37 45.86 -22.54
N GLN A 328 20.43 45.74 -21.73
CA GLN A 328 21.04 44.47 -21.37
C GLN A 328 20.96 44.28 -19.86
N VAL A 329 20.39 43.15 -19.43
CA VAL A 329 20.34 42.74 -18.02
C VAL A 329 21.05 41.40 -17.90
N ILE A 330 22.06 41.33 -17.04
CA ILE A 330 22.83 40.12 -16.76
C ILE A 330 22.53 39.70 -15.32
N LEU A 331 21.99 38.49 -15.16
CA LEU A 331 21.79 37.83 -13.88
C LEU A 331 22.86 36.75 -13.72
N ILE A 332 23.77 36.96 -12.78
CA ILE A 332 24.71 35.94 -12.32
C ILE A 332 24.13 35.32 -11.06
N VAL A 333 23.95 34.01 -11.10
CA VAL A 333 23.62 33.20 -9.93
C VAL A 333 24.90 32.45 -9.56
N ILE A 334 25.37 32.64 -8.33
CA ILE A 334 26.51 31.90 -7.77
C ILE A 334 25.94 30.97 -6.71
N ASP A 335 25.99 29.67 -6.98
CA ASP A 335 25.45 28.65 -6.08
C ASP A 335 26.15 28.74 -4.72
N ALA A 336 25.35 28.75 -3.65
CA ALA A 336 25.76 28.88 -2.26
C ALA A 336 26.56 30.15 -1.88
N LEU A 337 26.36 31.28 -2.59
CA LEU A 337 26.98 32.57 -2.25
C LEU A 337 26.40 33.19 -0.97
N ARG A 338 27.08 32.94 0.15
CA ARG A 338 26.79 33.57 1.44
C ARG A 338 27.05 35.08 1.44
N TYR A 339 26.30 35.80 2.26
CA TYR A 339 26.47 37.25 2.41
C TYR A 339 27.88 37.66 2.89
N ASP A 340 28.49 36.89 3.78
CA ASP A 340 29.82 37.16 4.33
C ASP A 340 30.99 36.81 3.39
N PHE A 341 30.73 36.15 2.26
CA PHE A 341 31.75 35.90 1.23
C PHE A 341 32.06 37.15 0.40
N ILE A 342 31.04 38.00 0.18
CA ILE A 342 31.15 39.19 -0.66
C ILE A 342 31.27 40.48 0.16
N LYS A 343 30.73 40.51 1.38
CA LYS A 343 30.73 41.69 2.23
C LYS A 343 32.16 42.08 2.63
N PRO A 344 32.59 43.33 2.40
CA PRO A 344 33.86 43.82 2.93
C PRO A 344 33.90 43.70 4.45
N ASN A 345 34.96 43.08 4.98
CA ASN A 345 35.12 42.85 6.41
C ASN A 345 36.45 43.45 6.91
N ASN A 346 36.36 44.27 7.96
CA ASN A 346 37.52 44.91 8.60
C ASN A 346 38.08 44.12 9.79
N SER A 347 37.51 42.94 10.11
CA SER A 347 38.00 42.10 11.22
C SER A 347 39.40 41.54 10.94
N SER A 348 40.22 41.41 11.98
CA SER A 348 41.55 40.78 11.92
C SER A 348 41.53 39.24 11.81
N ILE A 349 40.33 38.63 11.80
CA ILE A 349 40.17 37.18 11.68
C ILE A 349 40.44 36.76 10.23
N ASN A 350 41.45 35.91 10.04
CA ASN A 350 41.91 35.50 8.72
C ASN A 350 41.23 34.20 8.29
N ASN A 351 39.99 34.29 7.79
CA ASN A 351 39.32 33.17 7.14
C ASN A 351 39.59 33.21 5.64
N ASN A 352 39.76 32.03 5.00
CA ASN A 352 40.10 31.95 3.59
C ASN A 352 39.05 32.57 2.64
N TYR A 353 37.78 32.67 3.05
CA TYR A 353 36.72 33.28 2.25
C TYR A 353 36.58 34.80 2.44
N LEU A 354 37.11 35.38 3.51
CA LEU A 354 36.90 36.80 3.82
C LEU A 354 37.72 37.69 2.89
N ASN A 355 37.12 38.78 2.41
CA ASN A 355 37.77 39.79 1.55
C ASN A 355 38.38 39.22 0.26
N GLN A 356 37.81 38.14 -0.29
CA GLN A 356 38.26 37.54 -1.55
C GLN A 356 37.54 38.08 -2.78
N MET A 357 36.74 39.14 -2.62
CA MET A 357 36.12 39.91 -3.70
C MET A 357 36.53 41.39 -3.63
N PRO A 358 37.83 41.71 -3.85
CA PRO A 358 38.35 43.06 -3.69
C PRO A 358 37.81 44.06 -4.72
N PHE A 359 37.48 43.65 -5.94
CA PHE A 359 36.91 44.55 -6.94
C PHE A 359 35.46 44.93 -6.60
N VAL A 360 34.68 43.99 -6.05
CA VAL A 360 33.36 44.33 -5.49
C VAL A 360 33.49 45.40 -4.41
N LYS A 361 34.45 45.26 -3.49
CA LYS A 361 34.73 46.27 -2.47
C LYS A 361 35.07 47.63 -3.10
N GLU A 362 35.94 47.64 -4.11
CA GLU A 362 36.30 48.86 -4.84
C GLU A 362 35.08 49.54 -5.47
N LEU A 363 34.20 48.78 -6.14
CA LEU A 363 32.99 49.34 -6.74
C LEU A 363 32.07 49.95 -5.69
N LEU A 364 31.90 49.28 -4.55
CA LEU A 364 31.08 49.77 -3.46
C LEU A 364 31.61 51.13 -2.95
N GLU A 365 32.92 51.24 -2.74
CA GLU A 365 33.56 52.45 -2.23
C GLU A 365 33.62 53.60 -3.26
N THR A 366 34.00 53.31 -4.50
CA THR A 366 34.26 54.33 -5.54
C THR A 366 33.02 54.72 -6.34
N THR A 367 32.10 53.77 -6.57
CA THR A 367 30.89 53.95 -7.39
C THR A 367 29.62 53.70 -6.58
N SER A 368 29.56 54.25 -5.37
CA SER A 368 28.46 54.00 -4.41
C SER A 368 27.05 54.38 -4.90
N LYS A 369 26.94 55.21 -5.95
CA LYS A 369 25.66 55.55 -6.59
C LYS A 369 25.33 54.70 -7.83
N GLN A 370 26.20 53.75 -8.17
CA GLN A 370 26.06 52.83 -9.30
C GLN A 370 26.16 51.37 -8.87
N SER A 371 26.49 51.13 -7.60
CA SER A 371 26.62 49.80 -7.02
C SER A 371 25.93 49.72 -5.66
N VAL A 372 25.29 48.59 -5.38
CA VAL A 372 24.59 48.31 -4.12
C VAL A 372 24.84 46.86 -3.71
N LEU A 373 25.07 46.64 -2.42
CA LEU A 373 25.09 45.32 -1.80
C LEU A 373 23.94 45.21 -0.79
N LEU A 374 23.11 44.19 -0.94
CA LEU A 374 22.00 43.85 -0.05
C LEU A 374 22.20 42.44 0.50
N ARG A 375 21.71 42.20 1.72
CA ARG A 375 21.57 40.86 2.28
C ARG A 375 20.25 40.26 1.81
N LEU A 376 20.32 39.13 1.13
CA LEU A 376 19.18 38.46 0.52
C LEU A 376 18.84 37.20 1.33
N ILE A 377 17.62 37.11 1.86
CA ILE A 377 17.19 36.00 2.72
C ILE A 377 16.43 34.96 1.91
N ALA A 378 17.00 33.77 1.78
CA ALA A 378 16.40 32.62 1.12
C ALA A 378 15.51 31.83 2.10
N ASP A 379 14.20 31.73 1.81
CA ASP A 379 13.29 30.94 2.63
C ASP A 379 13.59 29.43 2.50
N PRO A 380 13.58 28.64 3.59
CA PRO A 380 13.81 27.20 3.53
C PRO A 380 12.68 26.47 2.78
N PRO A 381 12.97 25.34 2.10
CA PRO A 381 14.27 24.65 1.97
C PRO A 381 15.28 25.39 1.09
N THR A 382 16.53 25.44 1.54
CA THR A 382 17.67 26.10 0.88
C THR A 382 18.38 25.16 -0.11
N THR A 383 17.60 24.51 -0.97
CA THR A 383 18.12 23.65 -2.06
C THR A 383 18.05 24.39 -3.39
N THR A 384 19.11 24.33 -4.22
CA THR A 384 19.25 25.00 -5.52
C THR A 384 17.95 25.05 -6.33
N LEU A 385 17.36 23.89 -6.66
CA LEU A 385 16.13 23.83 -7.46
C LEU A 385 14.97 24.66 -6.88
N GLN A 386 14.73 24.55 -5.58
CA GLN A 386 13.65 25.29 -4.91
C GLN A 386 13.92 26.79 -4.86
N ARG A 387 15.20 27.18 -4.77
CA ARG A 387 15.62 28.58 -4.80
C ARG A 387 15.51 29.15 -6.21
N LEU A 388 15.93 28.41 -7.23
CA LEU A 388 15.74 28.80 -8.63
C LEU A 388 14.25 28.99 -8.97
N LYS A 389 13.36 28.10 -8.50
CA LYS A 389 11.90 28.29 -8.59
C LYS A 389 11.48 29.61 -7.93
N ALA A 390 11.87 29.85 -6.68
CA ALA A 390 11.49 31.07 -5.96
C ALA A 390 12.02 32.35 -6.62
N LEU A 391 13.23 32.32 -7.17
CA LEU A 391 13.91 33.43 -7.86
C LEU A 391 13.28 33.82 -9.21
N THR A 392 12.39 32.98 -9.74
CA THR A 392 11.78 33.15 -11.06
C THR A 392 10.26 33.30 -10.98
N THR A 393 9.61 32.72 -9.97
CA THR A 393 8.15 32.85 -9.74
C THR A 393 7.78 33.90 -8.69
N GLY A 394 8.68 34.20 -7.74
CA GLY A 394 8.40 35.09 -6.60
C GLY A 394 7.50 34.43 -5.55
N THR A 395 7.38 33.10 -5.57
CA THR A 395 6.54 32.34 -4.66
C THR A 395 7.33 31.77 -3.49
N LEU A 396 6.66 31.60 -2.34
CA LEU A 396 7.21 30.83 -1.23
C LEU A 396 7.22 29.33 -1.58
N PRO A 397 8.31 28.61 -1.28
CA PRO A 397 8.40 27.16 -1.51
C PRO A 397 7.44 26.39 -0.60
N THR A 398 7.06 25.16 -1.00
CA THR A 398 6.42 24.20 -0.09
C THR A 398 7.13 22.85 -0.07
N PHE A 399 6.97 22.09 1.01
CA PHE A 399 7.65 20.80 1.15
C PHE A 399 7.16 19.72 0.17
N ILE A 400 5.89 19.77 -0.27
CA ILE A 400 5.42 18.86 -1.33
C ILE A 400 6.01 19.23 -2.70
N ASP A 401 6.40 20.49 -2.92
CA ASP A 401 7.16 20.87 -4.12
C ASP A 401 8.53 20.17 -4.18
N ILE A 402 9.10 19.71 -3.06
CA ILE A 402 10.31 18.87 -3.05
C ILE A 402 10.02 17.48 -3.65
N SER A 403 8.80 16.94 -3.51
CA SER A 403 8.45 15.68 -4.16
C SER A 403 8.44 15.79 -5.69
N TYR A 404 8.19 17.00 -6.22
CA TYR A 404 8.35 17.32 -7.65
C TYR A 404 9.82 17.42 -8.09
N ASN A 405 10.79 17.59 -7.17
CA ASN A 405 12.22 17.39 -7.49
C ASN A 405 12.53 15.97 -7.98
N PHE A 406 11.59 15.03 -7.82
CA PHE A 406 11.75 13.61 -8.17
C PHE A 406 10.80 13.14 -9.29
N ILE A 407 9.79 13.93 -9.68
CA ILE A 407 8.76 13.56 -10.68
C ILE A 407 8.52 14.77 -11.58
N GLY A 408 9.29 14.89 -12.66
CA GLY A 408 9.10 15.92 -13.69
C GLY A 408 9.38 17.34 -13.19
N TYR A 409 10.50 17.90 -13.63
CA TYR A 409 11.07 19.15 -13.12
C TYR A 409 10.36 20.43 -13.59
N GLU A 410 9.36 20.34 -14.46
CA GLU A 410 8.80 21.51 -15.14
C GLU A 410 8.01 22.43 -14.20
N ILE A 411 8.37 23.71 -14.19
CA ILE A 411 7.60 24.76 -13.51
C ILE A 411 6.48 25.23 -14.44
N GLU A 412 5.27 24.78 -14.16
CA GLU A 412 4.06 25.21 -14.87
C GLU A 412 3.55 26.60 -14.42
N GLU A 413 3.98 27.06 -13.25
CA GLU A 413 3.60 28.37 -12.70
C GLU A 413 4.10 29.52 -13.57
N ASP A 414 3.33 30.60 -13.57
CA ASP A 414 3.77 31.84 -14.20
C ASP A 414 5.08 32.33 -13.57
N ASN A 415 6.01 32.78 -14.41
CA ASN A 415 7.37 33.12 -14.01
C ASN A 415 7.97 34.14 -14.98
N ILE A 416 9.11 34.71 -14.60
CA ILE A 416 9.77 35.78 -15.39
C ILE A 416 10.13 35.33 -16.82
N LEU A 417 10.52 34.07 -17.03
CA LEU A 417 10.91 33.57 -18.36
C LEU A 417 9.69 33.43 -19.27
N ASN A 418 8.60 32.89 -18.73
CA ASN A 418 7.32 32.83 -19.42
C ASN A 418 6.77 34.22 -19.76
N GLN A 419 6.92 35.20 -18.85
CA GLN A 419 6.52 36.58 -19.10
C GLN A 419 7.39 37.24 -20.18
N LEU A 420 8.70 36.98 -20.22
CA LEU A 420 9.62 37.48 -21.25
C LEU A 420 9.26 37.01 -22.67
N ILE A 421 8.73 35.80 -22.83
CA ILE A 421 8.26 35.30 -24.13
C ILE A 421 6.96 35.98 -24.56
N LYS A 422 6.09 36.31 -23.61
CA LYS A 422 4.76 36.87 -23.88
C LYS A 422 4.78 38.38 -24.14
N THR A 423 5.86 39.09 -23.78
CA THR A 423 5.94 40.54 -23.98
C THR A 423 6.01 40.89 -25.47
N PRO A 424 5.40 42.02 -25.88
CA PRO A 424 5.44 42.48 -27.27
C PRO A 424 6.84 42.94 -27.72
N TYR A 425 7.75 43.26 -26.79
CA TYR A 425 9.10 43.75 -27.11
C TYR A 425 10.11 42.63 -27.39
N GLN A 426 9.75 41.37 -27.13
CA GLN A 426 10.53 40.14 -27.37
C GLN A 426 12.01 40.26 -26.97
N ARG A 427 12.30 40.03 -25.68
CA ARG A 427 13.66 40.07 -25.13
C ARG A 427 14.43 38.81 -25.52
N ASN A 428 15.65 38.96 -26.03
CA ASN A 428 16.53 37.80 -26.28
C ASN A 428 16.98 37.19 -24.95
N ILE A 429 16.70 35.91 -24.73
CA ILE A 429 17.07 35.19 -23.51
C ILE A 429 18.25 34.26 -23.80
N SER A 430 19.33 34.39 -23.03
CA SER A 430 20.51 33.53 -23.09
C SER A 430 20.73 32.84 -21.76
N LEU A 431 21.08 31.55 -21.79
CA LEU A 431 21.34 30.74 -20.61
C LEU A 431 22.72 30.07 -20.71
N LEU A 432 23.54 30.30 -19.69
CA LEU A 432 24.80 29.63 -19.46
C LEU A 432 24.78 29.04 -18.04
N GLY A 433 25.07 27.76 -17.87
CA GLY A 433 25.01 27.15 -16.54
C GLY A 433 24.85 25.65 -16.60
N ASP A 434 23.99 25.12 -15.74
CA ASP A 434 23.79 23.69 -15.58
C ASP A 434 22.39 23.21 -16.02
N ASP A 435 22.25 21.89 -16.17
CA ASP A 435 21.08 21.22 -16.72
C ASP A 435 19.80 21.34 -15.86
N THR A 436 19.91 21.82 -14.62
CA THR A 436 18.76 22.12 -13.76
C THR A 436 17.80 23.12 -14.41
N TRP A 437 18.32 24.16 -15.10
CA TRP A 437 17.49 25.16 -15.75
C TRP A 437 16.64 24.59 -16.89
N LEU A 438 17.18 23.64 -17.67
CA LEU A 438 16.43 22.97 -18.73
C LEU A 438 15.37 22.02 -18.18
N ALA A 439 15.67 21.39 -17.04
CA ALA A 439 14.70 20.58 -16.34
C ALA A 439 13.53 21.42 -15.83
N LEU A 440 13.82 22.60 -15.26
CA LEU A 440 12.82 23.54 -14.74
C LEU A 440 11.99 24.22 -15.85
N TYR A 441 12.62 24.54 -16.98
CA TYR A 441 12.05 25.38 -18.05
C TYR A 441 12.24 24.77 -19.45
N PRO A 442 11.71 23.56 -19.71
CA PRO A 442 11.94 22.85 -20.96
C PRO A 442 11.35 23.55 -22.19
N ASN A 443 10.36 24.42 -21.99
CA ASN A 443 9.60 25.08 -23.05
C ASN A 443 10.14 26.47 -23.46
N ILE A 444 11.24 26.92 -22.87
CA ILE A 444 11.86 28.21 -23.20
C ILE A 444 12.86 28.02 -24.35
N ASN A 445 12.67 28.75 -25.44
CA ASN A 445 13.63 28.77 -26.54
C ASN A 445 14.71 29.82 -26.30
N PHE A 446 15.85 29.39 -25.76
CA PHE A 446 17.00 30.25 -25.53
C PHE A 446 17.76 30.53 -26.83
N LYS A 447 18.13 31.79 -27.06
CA LYS A 447 18.92 32.19 -28.23
C LYS A 447 20.34 31.61 -28.18
N HIS A 448 20.97 31.75 -27.01
CA HIS A 448 22.25 31.11 -26.71
C HIS A 448 22.04 30.17 -25.53
N LEU A 449 22.45 28.91 -25.68
CA LEU A 449 22.23 27.86 -24.70
C LEU A 449 23.52 27.05 -24.52
N TYR A 450 24.15 27.20 -23.35
CA TYR A 450 25.38 26.49 -22.99
C TYR A 450 25.23 25.85 -21.61
N VAL A 451 24.96 24.55 -21.58
CA VAL A 451 24.50 23.85 -20.38
C VAL A 451 25.39 22.64 -20.10
N TYR A 452 25.71 22.42 -18.82
CA TYR A 452 26.64 21.38 -18.36
C TYR A 452 26.00 20.50 -17.27
N PRO A 453 26.50 19.27 -17.05
CA PRO A 453 25.99 18.40 -15.99
C PRO A 453 26.19 19.00 -14.59
N SER A 454 25.15 19.00 -13.77
CA SER A 454 25.15 19.59 -12.40
C SER A 454 25.59 18.65 -11.27
N PHE A 455 25.46 17.34 -11.44
CA PHE A 455 25.50 16.41 -10.29
C PHE A 455 26.90 16.02 -9.76
N ASP A 456 27.99 16.37 -10.45
CA ASP A 456 29.34 16.03 -9.96
C ASP A 456 29.87 17.08 -8.98
N VAL A 457 29.52 16.93 -7.69
CA VAL A 457 29.97 17.83 -6.61
C VAL A 457 31.49 17.80 -6.36
N HIS A 458 32.22 16.88 -6.97
CA HIS A 458 33.69 16.87 -6.90
C HIS A 458 34.36 17.71 -7.98
N ASP A 459 33.62 18.05 -9.03
CA ASP A 459 34.06 18.92 -10.09
C ASP A 459 33.80 20.38 -9.74
N LEU A 460 34.86 21.12 -9.42
CA LEU A 460 34.71 22.54 -9.13
C LEU A 460 34.63 23.41 -10.39
N ASP A 461 35.13 22.94 -11.54
CA ASP A 461 35.65 23.84 -12.58
C ASP A 461 35.00 23.66 -13.95
N THR A 462 34.45 22.49 -14.31
CA THR A 462 33.93 22.27 -15.67
C THR A 462 32.77 23.20 -16.00
N VAL A 463 31.80 23.34 -15.11
CA VAL A 463 30.63 24.21 -15.33
C VAL A 463 31.07 25.67 -15.40
N ASP A 464 31.83 26.14 -14.41
CA ASP A 464 32.34 27.52 -14.36
C ASP A 464 33.18 27.87 -15.59
N ASN A 465 34.14 27.02 -15.97
CA ASN A 465 34.99 27.25 -17.15
C ASN A 465 34.18 27.18 -18.45
N GLY A 466 33.20 26.29 -18.49
CA GLY A 466 32.24 26.18 -19.58
C GLY A 466 31.43 27.46 -19.78
N ILE A 467 31.00 28.10 -18.70
CA ILE A 467 30.35 29.42 -18.75
C ILE A 467 31.35 30.48 -19.22
N LEU A 468 32.53 30.56 -18.61
CA LEU A 468 33.56 31.55 -18.96
C LEU A 468 33.98 31.51 -20.43
N LYS A 469 34.00 30.32 -21.04
CA LYS A 469 34.33 30.14 -22.45
C LYS A 469 33.36 30.85 -23.40
N HIS A 470 32.09 30.96 -23.01
CA HIS A 470 31.01 31.46 -23.87
C HIS A 470 30.40 32.78 -23.41
N LEU A 471 30.55 33.15 -22.13
CA LEU A 471 29.93 34.34 -21.54
C LEU A 471 30.35 35.62 -22.28
N TRP A 472 31.64 35.78 -22.57
CA TRP A 472 32.16 36.98 -23.22
C TRP A 472 31.59 37.17 -24.62
N THR A 473 31.55 36.10 -25.42
CA THR A 473 30.94 36.12 -26.76
C THR A 473 29.45 36.46 -26.71
N VAL A 474 28.71 35.91 -25.75
CA VAL A 474 27.27 36.19 -25.61
C VAL A 474 27.02 37.65 -25.20
N ILE A 475 27.85 38.22 -24.32
CA ILE A 475 27.74 39.63 -23.93
C ILE A 475 28.04 40.54 -25.11
N GLU A 476 29.08 40.23 -25.90
CA GLU A 476 29.45 41.00 -27.09
C GLU A 476 28.39 40.90 -28.20
N ASP A 477 27.93 39.70 -28.52
CA ASP A 477 26.88 39.45 -29.53
C ASP A 477 25.60 40.22 -29.20
N THR A 478 25.21 40.25 -27.92
CA THR A 478 23.99 40.93 -27.47
C THR A 478 24.18 42.42 -27.18
N ARG A 479 25.40 42.95 -27.26
CA ARG A 479 25.72 44.36 -26.95
C ARG A 479 25.02 45.35 -27.88
N HIS A 480 24.79 44.94 -29.13
CA HIS A 480 24.22 45.78 -30.19
C HIS A 480 22.79 45.38 -30.58
N GLU A 481 22.24 44.34 -29.96
CA GLU A 481 20.92 43.81 -30.28
C GLU A 481 19.79 44.51 -29.51
N GLN A 482 18.54 44.23 -29.91
CA GLN A 482 17.35 44.55 -29.11
C GLN A 482 17.45 43.93 -27.70
N LEU A 483 16.65 44.46 -26.77
CA LEU A 483 16.63 44.14 -25.34
C LEU A 483 17.06 42.68 -25.02
N SER A 484 18.08 42.47 -24.18
CA SER A 484 18.67 41.15 -23.88
C SER A 484 18.72 40.82 -22.39
N PHE A 485 18.43 39.57 -22.06
CA PHE A 485 18.52 38.99 -20.72
C PHE A 485 19.46 37.78 -20.72
N ILE A 486 20.54 37.86 -19.96
CA ILE A 486 21.55 36.79 -19.85
C ILE A 486 21.51 36.21 -18.45
N ILE A 487 21.41 34.90 -18.34
CA ILE A 487 21.50 34.15 -17.08
C ILE A 487 22.80 33.33 -17.12
N ALA A 488 23.64 33.49 -16.09
CA ALA A 488 24.85 32.71 -15.89
C ALA A 488 24.82 32.07 -14.49
N HIS A 489 24.76 30.74 -14.40
CA HIS A 489 24.68 30.01 -13.13
C HIS A 489 25.95 29.22 -12.83
N PHE A 490 26.76 29.71 -11.89
CA PHE A 490 28.05 29.12 -11.49
C PHE A 490 27.89 28.20 -10.28
N LEU A 491 28.50 27.02 -10.32
CA LEU A 491 28.38 25.99 -9.26
C LEU A 491 29.64 25.84 -8.41
N GLY A 492 30.79 26.37 -8.85
CA GLY A 492 32.08 26.06 -8.22
C GLY A 492 32.21 26.48 -6.76
N VAL A 493 31.45 27.49 -6.31
CA VAL A 493 31.41 27.91 -4.89
C VAL A 493 30.70 26.85 -4.04
N ASP A 494 29.50 26.41 -4.42
CA ASP A 494 28.77 25.35 -3.72
C ASP A 494 29.53 24.03 -3.72
N HIS A 495 30.05 23.60 -4.87
CA HIS A 495 30.84 22.37 -4.97
C HIS A 495 32.10 22.43 -4.09
N CYS A 496 32.72 23.62 -3.96
CA CYS A 496 33.84 23.81 -3.03
C CYS A 496 33.39 23.69 -1.57
N GLY A 497 32.20 24.20 -1.25
CA GLY A 497 31.51 24.01 0.02
C GLY A 497 31.39 22.52 0.34
N HIS A 498 30.69 21.74 -0.49
CA HIS A 498 30.49 20.30 -0.27
C HIS A 498 31.78 19.51 -0.17
N ARG A 499 32.76 19.79 -1.04
CA ARG A 499 33.98 18.99 -1.12
C ARG A 499 34.98 19.31 -0.01
N TYR A 500 35.15 20.59 0.32
CA TYR A 500 36.24 21.05 1.19
C TYR A 500 35.79 21.87 2.40
N GLY A 501 34.57 22.39 2.38
CA GLY A 501 34.07 23.38 3.32
C GLY A 501 34.52 24.81 2.99
N PRO A 502 33.77 25.83 3.47
CA PRO A 502 34.01 27.23 3.15
C PRO A 502 35.34 27.78 3.68
N LEU A 503 35.92 27.16 4.71
CA LEU A 503 37.20 27.58 5.28
C LEU A 503 38.42 27.12 4.47
N HIS A 504 38.23 26.29 3.44
CA HIS A 504 39.36 25.78 2.64
C HIS A 504 39.94 26.84 1.69
N ILE A 505 41.22 26.68 1.31
CA ILE A 505 41.91 27.61 0.40
C ILE A 505 41.30 27.61 -1.02
N GLU A 506 40.64 26.52 -1.43
CA GLU A 506 39.93 26.47 -2.71
C GLU A 506 38.75 27.45 -2.77
N MET A 507 38.10 27.73 -1.63
CA MET A 507 37.03 28.72 -1.54
C MET A 507 37.57 30.10 -1.91
N LYS A 508 38.79 30.43 -1.47
CA LYS A 508 39.48 31.66 -1.88
C LYS A 508 39.64 31.73 -3.40
N ARG A 509 40.10 30.65 -4.05
CA ARG A 509 40.29 30.62 -5.50
C ARG A 509 38.97 30.87 -6.23
N LYS A 510 37.89 30.22 -5.78
CA LYS A 510 36.56 30.36 -6.39
C LYS A 510 35.95 31.73 -6.19
N LEU A 511 36.06 32.33 -5.01
CA LEU A 511 35.58 33.70 -4.79
C LEU A 511 36.36 34.74 -5.62
N ASN A 512 37.68 34.57 -5.76
CA ASN A 512 38.48 35.42 -6.65
C ASN A 512 38.06 35.26 -8.13
N GLN A 513 37.75 34.03 -8.59
CA GLN A 513 37.21 33.80 -9.93
C GLN A 513 35.91 34.57 -10.16
N MET A 514 35.02 34.62 -9.16
CA MET A 514 33.77 35.38 -9.24
C MET A 514 34.01 36.89 -9.22
N ASP A 515 34.98 37.38 -8.44
CA ASP A 515 35.40 38.80 -8.46
C ASP A 515 35.92 39.22 -9.85
N ASP A 516 36.71 38.36 -10.50
CA ASP A 516 37.23 38.59 -11.85
C ASP A 516 36.10 38.60 -12.90
N VAL A 517 35.08 37.76 -12.75
CA VAL A 517 33.88 37.80 -13.62
C VAL A 517 33.17 39.16 -13.50
N ILE A 518 32.91 39.61 -12.26
CA ILE A 518 32.27 40.90 -12.00
C ILE A 518 33.12 42.05 -12.57
N ARG A 519 34.45 41.97 -12.42
CA ARG A 519 35.40 42.93 -12.98
C ARG A 519 35.30 43.04 -14.49
N ASN A 520 35.39 41.92 -15.18
CA ASN A 520 35.38 41.91 -16.64
C ASN A 520 34.05 42.42 -17.21
N ILE A 521 32.91 42.06 -16.58
CA ILE A 521 31.59 42.57 -17.00
C ILE A 521 31.49 44.08 -16.75
N SER A 522 31.95 44.56 -15.59
CA SER A 522 31.95 46.00 -15.28
C SER A 522 32.78 46.80 -16.29
N LEU A 523 33.96 46.29 -16.67
CA LEU A 523 34.79 46.89 -17.71
C LEU A 523 34.07 46.92 -19.08
N LEU A 524 33.41 45.84 -19.47
CA LEU A 524 32.62 45.78 -20.70
C LEU A 524 31.43 46.76 -20.69
N PHE A 525 30.79 46.95 -19.54
CA PHE A 525 29.69 47.90 -19.39
C PHE A 525 30.18 49.35 -19.55
N ASN A 526 31.34 49.69 -18.99
CA ASN A 526 31.93 51.03 -19.11
C ASN A 526 32.40 51.36 -20.54
N GLN A 527 32.69 50.34 -21.34
CA GLN A 527 33.02 50.50 -22.77
C GLN A 527 31.78 50.59 -23.68
N SER A 528 30.58 50.29 -23.15
CA SER A 528 29.34 50.31 -23.91
C SER A 528 28.56 51.61 -23.68
N ASN A 529 27.94 52.13 -24.74
CA ASN A 529 26.98 53.23 -24.66
C ASN A 529 25.56 52.76 -24.31
N SER A 530 25.31 51.45 -24.29
CA SER A 530 24.01 50.87 -23.91
C SER A 530 23.83 50.85 -22.40
N SER A 531 22.64 51.19 -21.90
CA SER A 531 22.33 51.02 -20.48
C SER A 531 22.26 49.54 -20.10
N SER A 532 23.13 49.14 -19.19
CA SER A 532 23.29 47.74 -18.75
C SER A 532 23.17 47.62 -17.23
N LEU A 533 22.63 46.49 -16.78
CA LEU A 533 22.47 46.14 -15.36
C LEU A 533 23.05 44.75 -15.10
N LEU A 534 23.91 44.66 -14.08
CA LEU A 534 24.45 43.42 -13.56
C LEU A 534 23.83 43.17 -12.19
N ILE A 535 23.24 41.99 -12.02
CA ILE A 535 22.72 41.50 -10.73
C ILE A 535 23.45 40.20 -10.45
N VAL A 536 24.14 40.13 -9.31
CA VAL A 536 24.84 38.93 -8.81
C VAL A 536 24.15 38.49 -7.52
N ILE A 537 23.68 37.25 -7.47
CA ILE A 537 22.95 36.72 -6.33
C ILE A 537 23.48 35.35 -5.89
N GLY A 538 23.29 35.05 -4.61
CA GLY A 538 23.25 33.67 -4.12
C GLY A 538 21.83 33.12 -4.18
N ASP A 539 21.69 31.86 -4.54
CA ASP A 539 20.42 31.12 -4.48
C ASP A 539 20.17 30.56 -3.07
N HIS A 540 21.21 30.06 -2.39
CA HIS A 540 21.24 29.79 -0.96
C HIS A 540 22.62 30.11 -0.38
N GLY A 541 22.77 29.91 0.92
CA GLY A 541 24.06 29.88 1.61
C GLY A 541 24.48 28.44 1.91
N MET A 542 25.40 28.28 2.86
CA MET A 542 25.90 26.97 3.28
C MET A 542 26.34 26.99 4.74
N THR A 543 26.28 25.84 5.42
CA THR A 543 26.80 25.67 6.77
C THR A 543 28.33 25.81 6.81
N GLN A 544 28.93 25.75 8.00
CA GLN A 544 30.39 25.73 8.14
C GLN A 544 31.03 24.45 7.57
N GLN A 545 30.24 23.39 7.39
CA GLN A 545 30.65 22.13 6.79
C GLN A 545 30.45 22.12 5.27
N GLY A 546 29.79 23.15 4.71
CA GLY A 546 29.46 23.22 3.29
C GLY A 546 28.14 22.53 2.92
N ASP A 547 27.34 22.13 3.90
CA ASP A 547 26.00 21.57 3.67
C ASP A 547 24.94 22.68 3.46
N HIS A 548 23.79 22.34 2.89
CA HIS A 548 22.62 23.22 2.78
C HIS A 548 21.29 22.41 2.74
N GLY A 549 20.13 23.09 2.65
CA GLY A 549 18.79 22.50 2.61
C GLY A 549 17.94 22.74 3.87
N GLY A 550 18.54 23.27 4.94
CA GLY A 550 17.92 23.62 6.21
C GLY A 550 17.48 25.09 6.35
N ASP A 551 17.29 25.52 7.59
CA ASP A 551 16.88 26.88 7.99
C ASP A 551 17.93 27.61 8.85
N GLU A 552 19.19 27.13 8.88
CA GLU A 552 20.25 27.81 9.62
C GLU A 552 20.59 29.17 9.01
N LEU A 553 21.05 30.11 9.85
CA LEU A 553 21.37 31.48 9.42
C LEU A 553 22.35 31.51 8.24
N ASN A 554 23.41 30.70 8.26
CA ASN A 554 24.39 30.66 7.17
C ASN A 554 23.83 30.01 5.89
N GLU A 555 22.77 29.21 5.97
CA GLU A 555 22.11 28.59 4.82
C GLU A 555 21.10 29.54 4.17
N ILE A 556 20.45 30.40 4.96
CA ILE A 556 19.44 31.34 4.47
C ILE A 556 20.02 32.72 4.09
N GLU A 557 21.14 33.14 4.68
CA GLU A 557 21.76 34.44 4.41
C GLU A 557 22.65 34.42 3.16
N THR A 558 22.12 34.96 2.07
CA THR A 558 22.79 35.08 0.78
C THR A 558 23.08 36.55 0.43
N ALA A 559 23.80 36.76 -0.67
CA ALA A 559 24.08 38.09 -1.16
C ALA A 559 23.23 38.49 -2.37
N MET A 560 23.02 39.80 -2.52
CA MET A 560 22.61 40.43 -3.76
C MET A 560 23.50 41.66 -4.02
N PHE A 561 24.41 41.56 -4.98
CA PHE A 561 25.22 42.66 -5.47
C PHE A 561 24.68 43.16 -6.81
N ILE A 562 24.59 44.47 -6.98
CA ILE A 562 24.01 45.10 -8.16
C ILE A 562 24.95 46.19 -8.67
N TYR A 563 25.15 46.26 -9.98
CA TYR A 563 25.96 47.28 -10.63
C TYR A 563 25.33 47.74 -11.95
N THR A 564 25.44 49.04 -12.27
CA THR A 564 25.03 49.60 -13.55
C THR A 564 25.99 50.67 -14.07
N ASN A 565 26.15 50.75 -15.40
CA ASN A 565 26.88 51.85 -16.04
C ASN A 565 26.08 53.17 -16.10
N LYS A 566 24.82 53.19 -15.67
CA LYS A 566 24.06 54.44 -15.52
C LYS A 566 24.59 55.25 -14.34
N PRO A 567 25.07 56.49 -14.55
CA PRO A 567 25.58 57.31 -13.46
C PRO A 567 24.47 57.75 -12.52
N ASN A 568 24.77 57.82 -11.22
CA ASN A 568 23.86 58.29 -10.17
C ASN A 568 22.49 57.56 -10.10
N TYR A 569 22.44 56.29 -10.49
CA TYR A 569 21.18 55.54 -10.56
C TYR A 569 20.59 55.19 -9.19
N PHE A 570 21.43 54.72 -8.26
CA PHE A 570 21.00 54.32 -6.93
C PHE A 570 21.07 55.49 -5.95
N SER A 571 19.99 55.67 -5.18
CA SER A 571 19.91 56.68 -4.11
C SER A 571 20.24 56.12 -2.72
N LEU A 572 20.68 54.86 -2.63
CA LEU A 572 20.92 54.18 -1.36
C LEU A 572 22.25 54.60 -0.73
N SER A 573 22.24 54.86 0.58
CA SER A 573 23.47 54.94 1.36
C SER A 573 23.94 53.55 1.74
N GLN A 574 25.15 53.17 1.31
CA GLN A 574 25.76 51.87 1.63
C GLN A 574 26.12 51.68 3.12
N LYS A 575 25.97 52.73 3.96
CA LYS A 575 26.33 52.66 5.39
C LYS A 575 25.39 51.78 6.22
N ASN A 576 24.18 51.50 5.74
CA ASN A 576 23.21 50.69 6.46
C ASN A 576 22.99 49.37 5.73
N GLU A 577 23.32 48.26 6.40
CA GLU A 577 23.05 46.92 5.88
C GLU A 577 21.54 46.72 5.73
N LYS A 578 21.10 46.50 4.49
CA LYS A 578 19.69 46.26 4.16
C LYS A 578 19.44 44.80 3.90
N THR A 579 18.34 44.30 4.45
CA THR A 579 17.91 42.91 4.34
C THR A 579 16.63 42.86 3.52
N VAL A 580 16.60 41.98 2.53
CA VAL A 580 15.46 41.77 1.62
C VAL A 580 15.17 40.27 1.49
N SER A 581 13.91 39.90 1.23
CA SER A 581 13.57 38.50 0.97
C SER A 581 13.93 38.12 -0.46
N GLN A 582 14.36 36.89 -0.68
CA GLN A 582 14.76 36.41 -2.01
C GLN A 582 13.65 36.56 -3.06
N ILE A 583 12.40 36.30 -2.67
CA ILE A 583 11.24 36.44 -3.55
C ILE A 583 10.98 37.89 -4.00
N ASP A 584 11.50 38.90 -3.28
CA ASP A 584 11.40 40.31 -3.65
C ASP A 584 12.20 40.65 -4.91
N LEU A 585 13.14 39.78 -5.30
CA LEU A 585 13.85 39.90 -6.57
C LEU A 585 12.87 39.88 -7.74
N VAL A 586 11.87 39.01 -7.73
CA VAL A 586 11.02 38.75 -8.89
C VAL A 586 10.25 39.98 -9.38
N PRO A 587 9.49 40.71 -8.54
CA PRO A 587 8.85 41.93 -9.02
C PRO A 587 9.90 42.99 -9.44
N THR A 588 11.04 43.05 -8.76
CA THR A 588 12.13 44.01 -9.01
C THR A 588 12.83 43.77 -10.34
N LEU A 589 13.11 42.51 -10.64
CA LEU A 589 13.64 42.07 -11.92
C LEU A 589 12.59 42.25 -13.01
N SER A 590 11.31 42.00 -12.73
CA SER A 590 10.22 42.26 -13.70
C SER A 590 10.17 43.73 -14.11
N TRP A 591 10.37 44.65 -13.16
CA TRP A 591 10.50 46.08 -13.43
C TRP A 591 11.69 46.38 -14.35
N PHE A 592 12.89 45.90 -14.02
CA PHE A 592 14.09 46.15 -14.84
C PHE A 592 14.04 45.50 -16.23
N LEU A 593 13.36 44.37 -16.36
CA LEU A 593 13.15 43.67 -17.64
C LEU A 593 12.01 44.27 -18.46
N HIS A 594 11.24 45.20 -17.89
CA HIS A 594 10.03 45.76 -18.49
C HIS A 594 9.03 44.65 -18.88
N ILE A 595 8.70 43.78 -17.92
CA ILE A 595 7.71 42.69 -18.05
C ILE A 595 6.68 42.74 -16.91
N LEU A 596 5.53 42.09 -17.10
CA LEU A 596 4.56 41.94 -16.02
C LEU A 596 5.14 41.06 -14.89
N ILE A 597 4.80 41.42 -13.66
CA ILE A 597 5.15 40.62 -12.49
C ILE A 597 4.38 39.28 -12.57
N PRO A 598 5.03 38.12 -12.39
CA PRO A 598 4.36 36.82 -12.43
C PRO A 598 3.14 36.75 -11.52
N PHE A 599 2.07 36.10 -11.99
CA PHE A 599 0.76 36.14 -11.36
C PHE A 599 0.76 35.74 -9.88
N SER A 600 1.47 34.68 -9.52
CA SER A 600 1.50 34.12 -8.16
C SER A 600 2.58 34.73 -7.26
N SER A 601 3.34 35.72 -7.76
CA SER A 601 4.42 36.36 -6.99
C SER A 601 3.87 37.00 -5.72
N LEU A 602 4.51 36.68 -4.60
CA LEU A 602 4.35 37.34 -3.29
C LEU A 602 5.53 38.28 -2.97
N GLY A 603 6.50 38.36 -3.88
CA GLY A 603 7.59 39.31 -3.80
C GLY A 603 7.06 40.73 -3.76
N MET A 604 7.73 41.57 -2.96
CA MET A 604 7.44 43.00 -2.88
C MET A 604 8.60 43.82 -3.43
N MET A 605 8.31 44.90 -4.15
CA MET A 605 9.31 45.74 -4.80
C MET A 605 10.42 46.19 -3.84
N ILE A 606 11.68 46.00 -4.23
CA ILE A 606 12.83 46.58 -3.51
C ILE A 606 12.96 48.05 -3.92
N THR A 607 12.12 48.91 -3.32
CA THR A 607 12.04 50.35 -3.65
C THR A 607 13.38 51.08 -3.50
N ASP A 608 14.22 50.56 -2.63
CA ASP A 608 15.57 51.03 -2.32
C ASP A 608 16.52 51.13 -3.50
N ILE A 609 16.35 50.27 -4.51
CA ILE A 609 17.17 50.26 -5.72
C ILE A 609 16.43 50.83 -6.94
N ILE A 610 15.26 51.41 -6.71
CA ILE A 610 14.44 52.10 -7.72
C ILE A 610 14.62 53.63 -7.55
N PRO A 611 14.86 54.38 -8.65
CA PRO A 611 14.88 55.83 -8.65
C PRO A 611 13.63 56.45 -8.01
N LEU A 612 13.82 57.50 -7.20
CA LEU A 612 12.74 58.13 -6.40
C LEU A 612 11.50 58.49 -7.22
N GLU A 613 11.68 58.98 -8.45
CA GLU A 613 10.62 59.39 -9.37
C GLU A 613 9.75 58.23 -9.88
N GLN A 614 10.25 57.00 -9.82
CA GLN A 614 9.57 55.80 -10.32
C GLN A 614 8.95 54.95 -9.21
N ARG A 615 9.39 55.13 -7.96
CA ARG A 615 8.97 54.29 -6.81
C ARG A 615 7.47 54.21 -6.62
N TYR A 616 6.74 55.31 -6.82
CA TYR A 616 5.29 55.30 -6.71
C TYR A 616 4.64 54.34 -7.71
N PHE A 617 5.05 54.42 -8.99
CA PHE A 617 4.49 53.57 -10.05
C PHE A 617 4.89 52.11 -9.89
N SER A 618 6.12 51.85 -9.47
CA SER A 618 6.59 50.48 -9.27
C SER A 618 5.90 49.79 -8.09
N MET A 619 5.70 50.50 -6.96
CA MET A 619 4.89 50.00 -5.84
C MET A 619 3.42 49.78 -6.25
N LYS A 620 2.84 50.70 -7.03
CA LYS A 620 1.46 50.58 -7.50
C LYS A 620 1.25 49.33 -8.35
N LEU A 621 2.11 49.08 -9.35
CA LEU A 621 1.99 47.90 -10.22
C LEU A 621 2.16 46.60 -9.43
N ASN A 622 3.09 46.56 -8.48
CA ASN A 622 3.28 45.39 -7.63
C ASN A 622 2.08 45.15 -6.72
N PHE A 623 1.51 46.21 -6.13
CA PHE A 623 0.28 46.10 -5.34
C PHE A 623 -0.91 45.63 -6.19
N GLU A 624 -1.07 46.13 -7.41
CA GLU A 624 -2.14 45.70 -8.33
C GLU A 624 -2.03 44.21 -8.70
N GLN A 625 -0.82 43.71 -8.97
CA GLN A 625 -0.61 42.28 -9.20
C GLN A 625 -0.97 41.45 -7.96
N ILE A 626 -0.55 41.87 -6.76
CA ILE A 626 -0.89 41.19 -5.51
C ILE A 626 -2.40 41.21 -5.26
N GLU A 627 -3.08 42.32 -5.53
CA GLU A 627 -4.54 42.42 -5.41
C GLU A 627 -5.27 41.41 -6.30
N ILE A 628 -4.81 41.24 -7.54
CA ILE A 628 -5.36 40.25 -8.46
C ILE A 628 -5.14 38.84 -7.89
N TYR A 629 -3.94 38.52 -7.43
CA TYR A 629 -3.63 37.22 -6.85
C TYR A 629 -4.45 36.93 -5.59
N LEU A 630 -4.56 37.89 -4.67
CA LEU A 630 -5.32 37.77 -3.43
C LEU A 630 -6.81 37.53 -3.69
N LYS A 631 -7.40 38.13 -4.73
CA LYS A 631 -8.80 37.86 -5.12
C LYS A 631 -9.05 36.38 -5.47
N HIS A 632 -8.07 35.71 -6.05
CA HIS A 632 -8.18 34.28 -6.36
C HIS A 632 -7.98 33.40 -5.13
N ILE A 633 -7.08 33.78 -4.21
CA ILE A 633 -6.73 32.96 -3.04
C ILE A 633 -7.67 33.17 -1.86
N SER A 634 -8.23 34.36 -1.68
CA SER A 634 -9.03 34.72 -0.49
C SER A 634 -10.24 33.81 -0.27
N PHE A 635 -10.74 33.14 -1.32
CA PHE A 635 -11.81 32.14 -1.19
C PHE A 635 -11.39 30.88 -0.42
N THR A 636 -10.10 30.56 -0.44
CA THR A 636 -9.54 29.33 0.16
C THR A 636 -8.75 29.60 1.44
N LEU A 637 -8.17 30.78 1.58
CA LEU A 637 -7.33 31.16 2.70
C LEU A 637 -7.78 32.54 3.24
N PRO A 638 -8.42 32.59 4.42
CA PRO A 638 -8.83 33.85 5.02
C PRO A 638 -7.60 34.67 5.44
N LEU A 639 -7.60 35.96 5.07
CA LEU A 639 -6.53 36.91 5.40
C LEU A 639 -6.70 37.44 6.82
N SER A 640 -5.59 37.76 7.52
CA SER A 640 -5.65 38.38 8.85
C SER A 640 -6.28 39.78 8.78
N ASP A 641 -6.95 40.20 9.87
CA ASP A 641 -7.62 41.51 9.94
C ASP A 641 -6.64 42.66 9.64
N LYS A 642 -5.43 42.59 10.20
CA LYS A 642 -4.37 43.57 9.96
C LYS A 642 -3.93 43.62 8.49
N LEU A 643 -3.83 42.47 7.81
CA LEU A 643 -3.50 42.43 6.39
C LEU A 643 -4.63 43.06 5.55
N GLN A 644 -5.89 42.80 5.92
CA GLN A 644 -7.05 43.40 5.25
C GLN A 644 -7.12 44.92 5.44
N GLU A 645 -6.77 45.41 6.63
CA GLU A 645 -6.69 46.85 6.93
C GLU A 645 -5.61 47.53 6.08
N LEU A 646 -4.38 47.02 6.11
CA LEU A 646 -3.25 47.55 5.33
C LEU A 646 -3.55 47.52 3.82
N ARG A 647 -4.14 46.43 3.35
CA ARG A 647 -4.63 46.27 1.98
C ARG A 647 -5.62 47.37 1.59
N SER A 648 -6.63 47.62 2.43
CA SER A 648 -7.66 48.63 2.17
C SER A 648 -7.08 50.04 2.15
N ASN A 649 -6.13 50.33 3.04
CA ASN A 649 -5.43 51.59 3.09
C ASN A 649 -4.63 51.84 1.80
N LEU A 650 -3.80 50.88 1.38
CA LEU A 650 -3.02 50.96 0.14
C LEU A 650 -3.90 51.06 -1.11
N HIS A 651 -4.98 50.28 -1.16
CA HIS A 651 -5.95 50.35 -2.25
C HIS A 651 -6.53 51.76 -2.41
N THR A 652 -6.92 52.37 -1.29
CA THR A 652 -7.41 53.76 -1.28
C THR A 652 -6.34 54.74 -1.76
N ILE A 653 -5.08 54.57 -1.34
CA ILE A 653 -3.95 55.41 -1.77
C ILE A 653 -3.77 55.33 -3.30
N PHE A 654 -3.67 54.12 -3.86
CA PHE A 654 -3.32 53.92 -5.26
C PHE A 654 -4.46 54.19 -6.24
N ILE A 655 -5.72 54.14 -5.78
CA ILE A 655 -6.89 54.56 -6.55
C ILE A 655 -7.07 56.07 -6.52
N SER A 656 -6.82 56.72 -5.37
CA SER A 656 -6.88 58.17 -5.29
C SER A 656 -5.80 58.78 -6.20
N PHE A 657 -6.21 59.51 -7.25
CA PHE A 657 -5.31 60.07 -8.27
C PHE A 657 -4.32 61.14 -7.76
N ASN A 658 -4.25 61.36 -6.43
CA ASN A 658 -3.41 62.38 -5.82
C ASN A 658 -1.97 61.88 -5.65
N ARG A 659 -1.13 62.26 -6.62
CA ARG A 659 0.34 62.06 -6.60
C ARG A 659 1.04 62.78 -5.44
N GLU A 660 0.36 63.68 -4.73
CA GLU A 660 0.94 64.57 -3.71
C GLU A 660 1.01 63.98 -2.29
N ARG A 661 0.59 62.72 -2.06
CA ARG A 661 0.85 62.09 -0.76
C ARG A 661 2.35 61.89 -0.57
N ASN A 662 2.82 62.16 0.65
CA ASN A 662 4.22 62.02 1.04
C ASN A 662 4.73 60.60 0.69
N LEU A 663 5.62 60.48 -0.30
CA LEU A 663 6.16 59.20 -0.80
C LEU A 663 6.70 58.31 0.35
N THR A 664 7.32 58.94 1.35
CA THR A 664 7.84 58.25 2.54
C THR A 664 6.75 57.54 3.35
N MET A 665 5.56 58.14 3.46
CA MET A 665 4.41 57.52 4.12
C MET A 665 3.90 56.30 3.34
N ILE A 666 3.85 56.42 2.01
CA ILE A 666 3.44 55.31 1.13
C ILE A 666 4.44 54.17 1.21
N GLU A 667 5.74 54.46 1.15
CA GLU A 667 6.79 53.46 1.29
C GLU A 667 6.73 52.75 2.66
N ASN A 668 6.50 53.49 3.75
CA ASN A 668 6.34 52.90 5.08
C ASN A 668 5.14 51.95 5.13
N LEU A 669 3.98 52.39 4.63
CA LEU A 669 2.78 51.56 4.59
C LEU A 669 2.95 50.33 3.68
N PHE A 670 3.64 50.49 2.55
CA PHE A 670 3.97 49.40 1.62
C PHE A 670 4.91 48.38 2.26
N ASN A 671 5.89 48.83 3.04
CA ASN A 671 6.79 47.96 3.80
C ASN A 671 6.07 47.24 4.96
N GLU A 672 5.14 47.89 5.64
CA GLU A 672 4.28 47.24 6.65
C GLU A 672 3.38 46.17 6.01
N PHE A 673 2.75 46.48 4.87
CA PHE A 673 1.96 45.52 4.11
C PHE A 673 2.81 44.34 3.63
N LYS A 674 4.02 44.59 3.11
CA LYS A 674 5.00 43.56 2.74
C LYS A 674 5.26 42.62 3.91
N PHE A 675 5.60 43.17 5.07
CA PHE A 675 5.93 42.39 6.26
C PHE A 675 4.75 41.50 6.68
N GLU A 676 3.55 42.07 6.74
CA GLU A 676 2.35 41.33 7.13
C GLU A 676 1.96 40.25 6.10
N LEU A 677 1.99 40.59 4.79
CA LEU A 677 1.66 39.70 3.68
C LEU A 677 2.56 38.46 3.69
N GLN A 678 3.88 38.66 3.71
CA GLN A 678 4.84 37.56 3.64
C GLN A 678 4.82 36.73 4.94
N THR A 679 4.63 37.37 6.10
CA THR A 679 4.50 36.65 7.38
C THR A 679 3.26 35.76 7.39
N HIS A 680 2.12 36.27 6.91
CA HIS A 680 0.87 35.52 6.81
C HIS A 680 1.05 34.23 5.98
N PHE A 681 1.63 34.35 4.78
CA PHE A 681 1.81 33.20 3.90
C PHE A 681 2.95 32.26 4.33
N ARG A 682 4.03 32.75 4.95
CA ARG A 682 5.07 31.89 5.55
C ARG A 682 4.47 30.98 6.62
N LEU A 683 3.67 31.53 7.54
CA LEU A 683 3.01 30.74 8.58
C LEU A 683 2.11 29.63 8.00
N GLN A 684 1.47 29.88 6.86
CA GLN A 684 0.58 28.90 6.23
C GLN A 684 1.30 27.87 5.37
N TRP A 685 2.35 28.25 4.63
CA TRP A 685 2.94 27.44 3.57
C TRP A 685 4.34 26.91 3.86
N SER A 686 5.09 27.51 4.80
CA SER A 686 6.45 27.08 5.15
C SER A 686 6.63 26.56 6.58
N THR A 687 5.61 26.63 7.45
CA THR A 687 5.71 26.12 8.83
C THR A 687 4.88 24.86 9.08
N PHE A 688 5.50 23.86 9.72
CA PHE A 688 4.83 22.62 10.15
C PHE A 688 3.71 22.90 11.15
N ASN A 689 2.57 22.21 11.02
CA ASN A 689 1.52 22.26 12.04
C ASN A 689 1.86 21.31 13.20
N ILE A 690 2.64 21.83 14.16
CA ILE A 690 3.14 21.07 15.31
C ILE A 690 2.01 20.41 16.11
N PHE A 691 0.87 21.10 16.26
CA PHE A 691 -0.28 20.58 17.00
C PHE A 691 -0.82 19.28 16.40
N ARG A 692 -1.07 19.27 15.08
CA ARG A 692 -1.52 18.06 14.35
C ARG A 692 -0.49 16.94 14.42
N ILE A 693 0.80 17.27 14.29
CA ILE A 693 1.89 16.30 14.41
C ILE A 693 1.89 15.64 15.79
N ILE A 694 1.82 16.43 16.87
CA ILE A 694 1.84 15.91 18.24
C ILE A 694 0.61 15.02 18.50
N ILE A 695 -0.59 15.44 18.09
CA ILE A 695 -1.80 14.62 18.21
C ILE A 695 -1.61 13.28 17.47
N GLY A 696 -1.10 13.34 16.23
CA GLY A 696 -0.82 12.15 15.44
C GLY A 696 0.12 11.17 16.14
N LEU A 697 1.25 11.67 16.65
CA LEU A 697 2.24 10.88 17.39
C LEU A 697 1.65 10.27 18.67
N ILE A 698 0.84 11.03 19.42
CA ILE A 698 0.18 10.55 20.64
C ILE A 698 -0.80 9.42 20.31
N LEU A 699 -1.62 9.56 19.27
CA LEU A 699 -2.58 8.53 18.86
C LEU A 699 -1.87 7.25 18.39
N MET A 700 -0.79 7.38 17.63
CA MET A 700 0.05 6.25 17.21
C MET A 700 0.70 5.56 18.42
N LEU A 701 1.23 6.33 19.37
CA LEU A 701 1.83 5.80 20.60
C LEU A 701 0.81 5.06 21.47
N ILE A 702 -0.38 5.64 21.68
CA ILE A 702 -1.47 4.99 22.41
C ILE A 702 -1.84 3.67 21.75
N SER A 703 -2.00 3.64 20.43
CA SER A 703 -2.30 2.39 19.70
C SER A 703 -1.21 1.34 19.88
N CYS A 704 0.06 1.71 19.71
CA CYS A 704 1.20 0.83 19.95
C CYS A 704 1.26 0.29 21.39
N LEU A 705 1.01 1.15 22.39
CA LEU A 705 1.01 0.76 23.80
C LEU A 705 -0.14 -0.20 24.11
N ILE A 706 -1.34 0.04 23.58
CA ILE A 706 -2.49 -0.86 23.77
C ILE A 706 -2.22 -2.21 23.09
N PHE A 707 -1.63 -2.23 21.88
CA PHE A 707 -1.17 -3.47 21.26
C PHE A 707 -0.20 -4.21 22.18
N ILE A 708 0.85 -3.53 22.65
CA ILE A 708 1.84 -4.11 23.55
C ILE A 708 1.15 -4.67 24.80
N LEU A 709 0.21 -3.96 25.44
CA LEU A 709 -0.51 -4.42 26.63
C LEU A 709 -1.40 -5.65 26.38
N ILE A 710 -2.17 -5.66 25.27
CA ILE A 710 -3.02 -6.80 24.89
C ILE A 710 -2.18 -8.04 24.67
N TYR A 711 -1.06 -7.89 23.94
CA TYR A 711 -0.21 -9.01 23.62
C TYR A 711 0.76 -9.36 24.76
N LEU A 712 1.13 -8.43 25.65
CA LEU A 712 1.96 -8.67 26.85
C LEU A 712 1.37 -9.77 27.73
N LYS A 713 0.05 -9.77 27.94
CA LYS A 713 -0.62 -10.79 28.76
C LYS A 713 -0.48 -12.20 28.15
N SER A 714 -0.60 -12.30 26.82
CA SER A 714 -0.33 -13.55 26.09
C SER A 714 1.17 -13.88 25.93
N PHE A 715 2.04 -12.89 26.07
CA PHE A 715 3.48 -12.96 25.80
C PHE A 715 4.29 -13.31 27.06
N ILE A 716 3.90 -12.77 28.23
CA ILE A 716 4.51 -13.04 29.54
C ILE A 716 4.29 -14.50 29.97
N MET A 717 3.13 -15.09 29.64
CA MET A 717 2.85 -16.49 29.97
C MET A 717 3.65 -17.51 29.15
N LEU A 718 4.35 -17.10 28.07
CA LEU A 718 4.93 -18.01 27.08
C LEU A 718 6.44 -17.86 26.86
N ILE A 719 7.10 -16.81 27.38
CA ILE A 719 8.48 -16.46 27.00
C ILE A 719 9.47 -16.53 28.17
N ASN A 720 10.65 -17.09 27.87
CA ASN A 720 11.85 -17.02 28.69
C ASN A 720 12.35 -15.56 28.78
N HIS A 721 12.47 -14.99 29.99
CA HIS A 721 12.85 -13.59 30.26
C HIS A 721 14.04 -13.06 29.42
N ARG A 722 15.01 -13.93 29.10
CA ARG A 722 16.19 -13.58 28.28
C ARG A 722 15.83 -13.11 26.85
N ASN A 723 14.87 -13.76 26.20
CA ASN A 723 14.46 -13.40 24.83
C ASN A 723 13.68 -12.08 24.80
N MET A 724 12.94 -11.77 25.88
CA MET A 724 12.20 -10.51 26.01
C MET A 724 13.15 -9.31 26.10
N ILE A 725 14.15 -9.39 27.00
CA ILE A 725 15.17 -8.34 27.17
C ILE A 725 15.89 -8.09 25.83
N PHE A 726 16.24 -9.16 25.12
CA PHE A 726 16.91 -9.05 23.82
C PHE A 726 16.05 -8.42 22.72
N ASN A 727 14.76 -8.79 22.61
CA ASN A 727 13.88 -8.16 21.63
C ASN A 727 13.67 -6.66 21.92
N ILE A 728 13.57 -6.29 23.20
CA ILE A 728 13.45 -4.89 23.64
C ILE A 728 14.73 -4.11 23.32
N SER A 729 15.91 -4.66 23.62
CA SER A 729 17.18 -4.00 23.31
C SER A 729 17.34 -3.77 21.81
N LEU A 730 16.81 -4.68 20.99
CA LEU A 730 16.89 -4.57 19.54
C LEU A 730 15.93 -3.52 18.96
N LEU A 731 14.71 -3.44 19.49
CA LEU A 731 13.78 -2.34 19.18
C LEU A 731 14.35 -0.98 19.63
N LEU A 732 15.07 -0.94 20.76
CA LEU A 732 15.79 0.25 21.22
C LEU A 732 16.96 0.62 20.29
N MET A 733 17.71 -0.36 19.77
CA MET A 733 18.74 -0.08 18.76
C MET A 733 18.12 0.47 17.47
N TYR A 734 17.01 -0.09 17.00
CA TYR A 734 16.27 0.45 15.84
C TYR A 734 15.81 1.89 16.09
N PHE A 735 15.34 2.20 17.31
CA PHE A 735 15.05 3.56 17.75
C PHE A 735 16.28 4.46 17.59
N ILE A 736 17.41 4.11 18.17
CA ILE A 736 18.65 4.91 18.13
C ILE A 736 19.12 5.13 16.68
N ILE A 737 19.11 4.09 15.85
CA ILE A 737 19.46 4.14 14.42
C ILE A 737 18.58 5.15 13.67
N SER A 738 17.35 5.38 14.11
CA SER A 738 16.41 6.32 13.46
C SER A 738 16.74 7.79 13.65
N PHE A 739 17.64 8.14 14.57
CA PHE A 739 18.02 9.52 14.88
C PHE A 739 19.43 9.93 14.43
N SER A 740 20.24 9.00 13.93
CA SER A 740 21.66 9.25 13.63
C SER A 740 21.96 9.16 12.14
N ASN A 741 22.38 10.26 11.52
CA ASN A 741 22.78 10.30 10.11
C ASN A 741 23.72 9.15 9.75
N SER A 742 24.79 8.95 10.53
CA SER A 742 25.81 7.92 10.26
C SER A 742 25.24 6.49 10.28
N PHE A 743 24.29 6.21 11.17
CA PHE A 743 23.63 4.90 11.22
C PHE A 743 22.59 4.74 10.10
N ILE A 744 21.92 5.80 9.67
CA ILE A 744 21.00 5.72 8.52
C ILE A 744 21.77 5.52 7.21
N ILE A 745 22.91 6.20 7.07
CA ILE A 745 23.79 6.02 5.91
C ILE A 745 24.26 4.57 5.85
N ASN A 746 24.70 3.99 6.98
CA ASN A 746 25.15 2.59 7.09
C ASN A 746 24.04 1.59 7.49
N GLU A 747 22.77 1.90 7.22
CA GLU A 747 21.64 1.14 7.76
C GLU A 747 21.66 -0.33 7.37
N ALA A 748 22.02 -0.63 6.11
CA ALA A 748 22.14 -2.01 5.63
C ALA A 748 23.13 -2.84 6.48
N MET A 749 24.24 -2.22 6.89
CA MET A 749 25.28 -2.85 7.72
C MET A 749 24.81 -3.01 9.17
N CYS A 750 24.10 -2.02 9.70
CA CYS A 750 23.47 -2.11 11.01
C CYS A 750 22.43 -3.25 11.05
N LEU A 751 21.55 -3.33 10.05
CA LEU A 751 20.55 -4.38 9.93
C LEU A 751 21.20 -5.77 9.79
N TYR A 752 22.25 -5.88 8.98
CA TYR A 752 23.04 -7.12 8.85
C TYR A 752 23.62 -7.56 10.20
N PHE A 753 24.25 -6.63 10.94
CA PHE A 753 24.80 -6.92 12.26
C PHE A 753 23.69 -7.41 13.22
N LEU A 754 22.56 -6.69 13.28
CA LEU A 754 21.42 -7.05 14.11
C LEU A 754 20.87 -8.45 13.77
N LEU A 755 20.74 -8.78 12.48
CA LEU A 755 20.30 -10.10 12.02
C LEU A 755 21.24 -11.22 12.48
N GLN A 756 22.55 -11.02 12.33
CA GLN A 756 23.55 -11.99 12.78
C GLN A 756 23.49 -12.20 14.30
N THR A 757 23.32 -11.12 15.07
CA THR A 757 23.15 -11.20 16.53
C THR A 757 21.88 -11.98 16.91
N ILE A 758 20.75 -11.75 16.24
CA ILE A 758 19.49 -12.50 16.49
C ILE A 758 19.67 -13.99 16.21
N ILE A 759 20.31 -14.35 15.09
CA ILE A 759 20.57 -15.75 14.72
C ILE A 759 21.44 -16.45 15.76
N LEU A 760 22.47 -15.76 16.27
CA LEU A 760 23.40 -16.29 17.26
C LEU A 760 22.71 -16.59 18.60
N ILE A 761 21.84 -15.70 19.07
CA ILE A 761 21.14 -15.84 20.36
C ILE A 761 19.95 -16.79 20.29
N ASN A 762 19.36 -16.99 19.11
CA ASN A 762 18.22 -17.89 18.94
C ASN A 762 18.53 -19.35 19.32
N LYS A 763 17.51 -20.10 19.76
CA LYS A 763 17.64 -21.52 20.17
C LYS A 763 17.79 -22.53 19.02
N MET A 764 18.21 -22.08 17.84
CA MET A 764 18.34 -22.94 16.65
C MET A 764 19.56 -23.88 16.75
N LYS A 765 19.49 -25.03 16.05
CA LYS A 765 20.65 -25.94 15.90
C LYS A 765 21.84 -25.20 15.28
N ILE A 766 23.06 -25.52 15.72
CA ILE A 766 24.27 -24.79 15.30
C ILE A 766 24.49 -24.83 13.77
N LEU A 767 24.18 -25.97 13.14
CA LEU A 767 24.23 -26.11 11.68
C LEU A 767 23.28 -25.13 10.96
N LYS A 768 22.06 -24.93 11.49
CA LYS A 768 21.10 -23.96 10.94
C LYS A 768 21.60 -22.53 11.12
N LYS A 769 22.18 -22.20 12.28
CA LYS A 769 22.78 -20.87 12.53
C LYS A 769 23.88 -20.59 11.52
N PHE A 770 24.82 -21.53 11.35
CA PHE A 770 25.90 -21.42 10.38
C PHE A 770 25.36 -21.21 8.96
N LEU A 771 24.37 -22.01 8.55
CA LEU A 771 23.80 -21.93 7.21
C LEU A 771 23.04 -20.61 6.98
N LEU A 772 22.26 -20.13 7.96
CA LEU A 772 21.62 -18.82 7.91
C LEU A 772 22.64 -17.67 7.82
N SER A 773 23.69 -17.71 8.65
CA SER A 773 24.76 -16.72 8.64
C SER A 773 25.52 -16.71 7.32
N LEU A 774 25.76 -17.87 6.71
CA LEU A 774 26.39 -18.02 5.40
C LEU A 774 25.51 -17.45 4.28
N LEU A 775 24.21 -17.77 4.27
CA LEU A 775 23.28 -17.24 3.26
C LEU A 775 23.19 -15.70 3.33
N LEU A 776 23.12 -15.13 4.54
CA LEU A 776 23.15 -13.68 4.73
C LEU A 776 24.49 -13.05 4.32
N PHE A 777 25.61 -13.75 4.52
CA PHE A 777 26.91 -13.27 4.09
C PHE A 777 26.98 -13.18 2.56
N ILE A 778 26.43 -14.15 1.83
CA ILE A 778 26.41 -14.13 0.37
C ILE A 778 25.56 -12.96 -0.16
N THR A 779 24.41 -12.67 0.46
CA THR A 779 23.55 -11.55 0.03
C THR A 779 24.20 -10.18 0.26
N ARG A 780 25.22 -10.09 1.14
CA ARG A 780 25.97 -8.85 1.39
C ARG A 780 26.74 -8.36 0.17
N ALA A 781 27.15 -9.26 -0.73
CA ALA A 781 27.87 -8.89 -1.95
C ALA A 781 27.05 -7.97 -2.89
N PHE A 782 25.73 -7.94 -2.73
CA PHE A 782 24.80 -7.16 -3.55
C PHE A 782 24.39 -5.82 -2.92
N LEU A 783 24.93 -5.48 -1.74
CA LEU A 783 24.72 -4.17 -1.14
C LEU A 783 25.43 -3.10 -1.98
N ILE A 784 24.67 -2.05 -2.32
CA ILE A 784 25.16 -0.90 -3.06
C ILE A 784 25.45 0.23 -2.07
N CYS A 785 26.63 0.84 -2.19
CA CYS A 785 27.01 2.01 -1.42
C CYS A 785 26.15 3.20 -1.81
N ARG A 786 25.74 4.00 -0.82
CA ARG A 786 25.20 5.33 -1.08
C ARG A 786 26.31 6.26 -1.55
N GLU A 787 25.93 7.31 -2.25
CA GLU A 787 26.83 8.36 -2.70
C GLU A 787 27.64 8.95 -1.53
N GLU A 788 26.98 9.20 -0.39
CA GLU A 788 27.62 9.73 0.81
C GLU A 788 28.62 8.74 1.46
N GLN A 789 28.60 7.46 1.05
CA GLN A 789 29.52 6.44 1.53
C GLN A 789 30.77 6.32 0.66
N LEU A 790 30.76 6.81 -0.59
CA LEU A 790 31.83 6.58 -1.59
C LEU A 790 33.26 6.80 -1.07
N PRO A 791 33.57 7.81 -0.23
CA PRO A 791 34.95 8.02 0.27
C PRO A 791 35.45 6.90 1.21
N TYR A 792 34.53 6.18 1.85
CA TYR A 792 34.82 5.17 2.89
C TYR A 792 34.29 3.78 2.51
N CYS A 793 33.55 3.67 1.41
CA CYS A 793 32.99 2.43 0.94
C CYS A 793 34.04 1.69 0.13
N ILE A 794 34.35 0.46 0.54
CA ILE A 794 34.98 -0.48 -0.37
C ILE A 794 33.86 -0.94 -1.30
N ASP A 795 33.80 -0.30 -2.45
CA ASP A 795 32.82 -0.58 -3.49
C ASP A 795 32.85 -2.10 -3.80
N SER A 796 31.74 -2.80 -3.58
CA SER A 796 31.56 -4.20 -4.01
C SER A 796 31.68 -4.32 -5.54
N ILE A 797 31.65 -3.17 -6.24
CA ILE A 797 32.08 -2.98 -7.62
C ILE A 797 33.51 -3.50 -7.85
N TRP A 798 34.41 -3.56 -6.88
CA TRP A 798 35.74 -4.18 -7.10
C TRP A 798 35.66 -5.68 -7.46
N LEU A 799 34.66 -6.41 -6.94
CA LEU A 799 34.40 -7.79 -7.36
C LEU A 799 33.66 -7.82 -8.71
N VAL A 800 32.65 -6.97 -8.90
CA VAL A 800 31.76 -7.01 -10.09
C VAL A 800 32.39 -6.39 -11.34
N LYS A 801 33.11 -5.25 -11.25
CA LYS A 801 33.84 -4.64 -12.39
C LYS A 801 34.94 -5.54 -12.96
N LYS A 802 35.39 -6.55 -12.20
CA LYS A 802 36.44 -7.49 -12.63
C LYS A 802 35.89 -8.73 -13.33
N PHE A 803 34.57 -8.93 -13.31
CA PHE A 803 33.87 -10.01 -13.98
C PHE A 803 33.24 -9.47 -15.28
N SER A 804 33.78 -9.90 -16.42
CA SER A 804 33.49 -9.43 -17.78
C SER A 804 32.02 -9.57 -18.21
N ASP A 805 31.63 -8.91 -19.31
CA ASP A 805 30.28 -8.97 -19.92
C ASP A 805 29.72 -10.41 -20.09
N THR A 806 30.58 -11.43 -20.18
CA THR A 806 30.20 -12.85 -20.27
C THR A 806 29.65 -13.46 -18.97
N SER A 807 30.05 -12.96 -17.79
CA SER A 807 29.56 -13.48 -16.51
C SER A 807 28.17 -12.97 -16.14
N ASP A 808 27.75 -11.81 -16.67
CA ASP A 808 26.39 -11.32 -16.51
C ASP A 808 25.39 -12.31 -17.12
N TYR A 809 25.71 -12.85 -18.30
CA TYR A 809 24.92 -13.94 -18.90
C TYR A 809 24.95 -15.19 -18.04
N PHE A 810 26.11 -15.61 -17.53
CA PHE A 810 26.19 -16.81 -16.70
C PHE A 810 25.44 -16.71 -15.36
N LEU A 811 25.52 -15.57 -14.66
CA LEU A 811 24.73 -15.33 -13.44
C LEU A 811 23.22 -15.35 -13.73
N SER A 812 22.82 -14.73 -14.84
CA SER A 812 21.43 -14.74 -15.30
C SER A 812 20.92 -16.17 -15.55
N PHE A 813 21.79 -17.06 -16.02
CA PHE A 813 21.48 -18.47 -16.31
C PHE A 813 21.18 -19.24 -15.05
N ILE A 814 22.11 -19.13 -14.10
CA ILE A 814 22.04 -19.81 -12.83
C ILE A 814 20.78 -19.32 -12.13
N ALA A 815 20.54 -18.01 -12.13
CA ALA A 815 19.39 -17.45 -11.45
C ALA A 815 18.06 -17.85 -12.09
N ALA A 816 18.02 -18.01 -13.42
CA ALA A 816 16.88 -18.57 -14.14
C ALA A 816 16.60 -20.05 -13.79
N ILE A 817 17.62 -20.91 -13.76
CA ILE A 817 17.52 -22.32 -13.34
C ILE A 817 17.05 -22.41 -11.89
N VAL A 818 17.64 -21.59 -11.04
CA VAL A 818 17.29 -21.44 -9.64
C VAL A 818 15.82 -21.06 -9.46
N TRP A 819 15.32 -20.12 -10.26
CA TRP A 819 13.90 -19.75 -10.25
C TRP A 819 12.99 -20.88 -10.69
N LEU A 820 13.39 -21.63 -11.72
CA LEU A 820 12.67 -22.81 -12.16
C LEU A 820 12.56 -23.82 -11.00
N ILE A 821 13.64 -24.03 -10.25
CA ILE A 821 13.64 -24.89 -9.06
C ILE A 821 12.67 -24.36 -7.99
N ILE A 822 12.68 -23.06 -7.66
CA ILE A 822 11.72 -22.47 -6.72
C ILE A 822 10.29 -22.67 -7.23
N LEU A 823 10.00 -22.37 -8.49
CA LEU A 823 8.67 -22.53 -9.09
C LEU A 823 8.20 -23.98 -9.01
N ILE A 824 9.06 -24.95 -9.33
CA ILE A 824 8.74 -26.38 -9.23
C ILE A 824 8.45 -26.76 -7.76
N LEU A 825 9.32 -26.39 -6.82
CA LEU A 825 9.18 -26.71 -5.40
C LEU A 825 7.94 -26.05 -4.76
N THR A 826 7.53 -24.90 -5.31
CA THR A 826 6.44 -24.10 -4.74
C THR A 826 5.10 -24.30 -5.46
N CYS A 827 5.09 -24.82 -6.70
CA CYS A 827 3.89 -24.88 -7.55
C CYS A 827 3.62 -26.28 -8.14
N ASN A 828 3.42 -27.30 -7.28
CA ASN A 828 3.14 -28.69 -7.70
C ASN A 828 1.88 -28.91 -8.58
N TYR A 829 0.96 -27.93 -8.70
CA TYR A 829 -0.38 -28.12 -9.31
C TYR A 829 -0.72 -27.15 -10.45
N SER A 830 0.25 -26.43 -10.99
CA SER A 830 0.03 -25.56 -12.15
C SER A 830 0.96 -26.00 -13.27
N TYR A 831 0.57 -27.03 -14.01
CA TYR A 831 1.33 -27.59 -15.14
C TYR A 831 1.73 -26.55 -16.20
N PHE A 832 1.14 -25.35 -16.21
CA PHE A 832 1.36 -24.35 -17.23
C PHE A 832 2.36 -23.24 -16.81
N LEU A 833 2.40 -22.88 -15.52
CA LEU A 833 3.20 -21.75 -15.02
C LEU A 833 4.72 -21.93 -15.19
N PRO A 834 5.32 -23.08 -14.79
CA PRO A 834 6.76 -23.28 -14.90
C PRO A 834 7.25 -23.32 -16.35
N TYR A 835 6.45 -23.86 -17.27
CA TYR A 835 6.79 -23.95 -18.70
C TYR A 835 6.73 -22.60 -19.40
N ILE A 836 5.75 -21.77 -19.04
CA ILE A 836 5.67 -20.38 -19.47
C ILE A 836 6.92 -19.60 -19.02
N SER A 837 7.27 -19.68 -17.74
CA SER A 837 8.44 -19.02 -17.18
C SER A 837 9.73 -19.50 -17.84
N TYR A 838 9.81 -20.79 -18.18
CA TYR A 838 10.90 -21.38 -18.94
C TYR A 838 11.02 -20.80 -20.36
N ILE A 839 9.93 -20.73 -21.11
CA ILE A 839 9.91 -20.20 -22.49
C ILE A 839 10.34 -18.73 -22.51
N SER A 840 9.94 -17.94 -21.51
CA SER A 840 10.35 -16.52 -21.42
C SER A 840 11.80 -16.31 -21.04
N ILE A 841 12.33 -17.15 -20.16
CA ILE A 841 13.74 -17.12 -19.75
C ILE A 841 14.61 -17.43 -20.97
N VAL A 842 14.32 -18.54 -21.66
CA VAL A 842 15.02 -18.95 -22.88
C VAL A 842 14.87 -17.90 -23.97
N GLY A 843 13.68 -17.31 -24.07
CA GLY A 843 13.37 -16.33 -25.08
C GLY A 843 14.10 -14.99 -24.96
N TYR A 844 14.28 -14.49 -23.74
CA TYR A 844 15.08 -13.30 -23.44
C TYR A 844 16.58 -13.54 -23.70
N TRP A 845 17.06 -14.72 -23.33
CA TRP A 845 18.45 -15.17 -23.48
C TRP A 845 18.97 -15.15 -24.93
N PHE A 846 18.09 -15.44 -25.89
CA PHE A 846 18.42 -15.44 -27.31
C PHE A 846 18.02 -14.15 -28.03
N ASN A 847 17.70 -13.07 -27.28
CA ASN A 847 17.27 -11.79 -27.83
C ASN A 847 16.11 -11.91 -28.84
N ILE A 848 15.22 -12.89 -28.64
CA ILE A 848 14.16 -13.16 -29.61
C ILE A 848 13.09 -12.08 -29.47
N PRO A 849 12.80 -11.28 -30.52
CA PRO A 849 11.94 -10.09 -30.43
C PRO A 849 10.47 -10.36 -30.03
N HIS A 850 10.03 -11.62 -29.99
CA HIS A 850 8.66 -12.03 -29.67
C HIS A 850 8.44 -12.52 -28.22
N THR A 851 9.50 -12.64 -27.42
CA THR A 851 9.45 -13.39 -26.15
C THR A 851 8.91 -12.58 -24.98
N LEU A 852 9.11 -11.26 -24.99
CA LEU A 852 8.37 -10.36 -24.09
C LEU A 852 6.85 -10.50 -24.30
N SER A 853 6.41 -10.59 -25.56
CA SER A 853 4.97 -10.68 -25.89
C SER A 853 4.33 -11.99 -25.39
N ILE A 854 5.04 -13.12 -25.54
CA ILE A 854 4.62 -14.43 -25.01
C ILE A 854 4.50 -14.37 -23.48
N TYR A 855 5.44 -13.70 -22.83
CA TYR A 855 5.45 -13.56 -21.38
C TYR A 855 4.29 -12.70 -20.85
N TYR A 856 3.94 -11.62 -21.53
CA TYR A 856 2.78 -10.81 -21.14
C TYR A 856 1.44 -11.50 -21.37
N VAL A 857 1.28 -12.21 -22.51
CA VAL A 857 0.09 -13.05 -22.75
C VAL A 857 -0.05 -14.08 -21.62
N SER A 858 1.08 -14.60 -21.15
CA SER A 858 1.10 -15.53 -20.03
C SER A 858 0.67 -14.91 -18.70
N ILE A 859 1.10 -13.68 -18.38
CA ILE A 859 0.63 -12.94 -17.19
C ILE A 859 -0.87 -12.66 -17.32
N MET A 860 -1.35 -12.24 -18.50
CA MET A 860 -2.79 -12.00 -18.73
C MET A 860 -3.61 -13.27 -18.50
N ILE A 861 -3.17 -14.41 -19.03
CA ILE A 861 -3.81 -15.71 -18.78
C ILE A 861 -3.83 -16.03 -17.28
N GLN A 862 -2.75 -15.73 -16.56
CA GLN A 862 -2.67 -15.94 -15.11
C GLN A 862 -3.58 -15.01 -14.32
N ILE A 863 -3.69 -13.74 -14.69
CA ILE A 863 -4.65 -12.79 -14.11
C ILE A 863 -6.08 -13.32 -14.31
N CYS A 864 -6.43 -13.71 -15.54
CA CYS A 864 -7.72 -14.32 -15.84
C CYS A 864 -7.96 -15.58 -14.98
N PHE A 865 -6.95 -16.44 -14.84
CA PHE A 865 -7.05 -17.66 -14.02
C PHE A 865 -7.23 -17.35 -12.53
N VAL A 866 -6.61 -16.30 -12.01
CA VAL A 866 -6.78 -15.84 -10.62
C VAL A 866 -8.12 -15.16 -10.40
N LEU A 867 -8.63 -14.39 -11.36
CA LEU A 867 -10.00 -13.86 -11.30
C LEU A 867 -11.04 -14.98 -11.24
N LEU A 868 -10.78 -16.11 -11.93
CA LEU A 868 -11.61 -17.31 -11.87
C LEU A 868 -11.43 -18.10 -10.56
N ASN A 869 -10.31 -17.94 -9.85
CA ASN A 869 -10.05 -18.63 -8.58
C ASN A 869 -9.16 -17.80 -7.63
N PRO A 870 -9.75 -16.86 -6.85
CA PRO A 870 -9.03 -15.88 -6.03
C PRO A 870 -8.11 -16.49 -4.98
N SER A 871 -8.32 -17.76 -4.63
CA SER A 871 -7.50 -18.50 -3.66
C SER A 871 -6.02 -18.65 -4.08
N ARG A 872 -5.69 -18.38 -5.36
CA ARG A 872 -4.36 -18.52 -5.96
C ARG A 872 -3.63 -17.20 -6.23
N PHE A 873 -4.08 -16.10 -5.62
CA PHE A 873 -3.52 -14.75 -5.80
C PHE A 873 -2.01 -14.67 -5.49
N ASP A 874 -1.53 -15.45 -4.52
CA ASP A 874 -0.11 -15.60 -4.19
C ASP A 874 0.74 -16.06 -5.38
N LYS A 875 0.23 -16.96 -6.23
CA LYS A 875 0.94 -17.51 -7.39
C LYS A 875 1.11 -16.49 -8.51
N LEU A 876 0.12 -15.63 -8.72
CA LEU A 876 0.18 -14.53 -9.70
C LEU A 876 1.23 -13.50 -9.30
N ILE A 877 1.36 -13.21 -8.01
CA ILE A 877 2.35 -12.23 -7.56
C ILE A 877 3.76 -12.79 -7.65
N TYR A 878 3.96 -14.09 -7.41
CA TYR A 878 5.25 -14.73 -7.70
C TYR A 878 5.68 -14.58 -9.16
N SER A 879 4.78 -14.81 -10.12
CA SER A 879 5.13 -14.70 -11.55
C SER A 879 5.38 -13.24 -11.99
N ILE A 880 4.63 -12.28 -11.43
CA ILE A 880 4.88 -10.84 -11.69
C ILE A 880 6.18 -10.37 -11.03
N LEU A 881 6.50 -10.81 -9.81
CA LEU A 881 7.79 -10.49 -9.16
C LEU A 881 8.97 -11.00 -9.99
N ILE A 882 8.88 -12.22 -10.52
CA ILE A 882 9.91 -12.81 -11.40
C ILE A 882 10.11 -11.95 -12.66
N PHE A 883 9.03 -11.35 -13.17
CA PHE A 883 9.09 -10.47 -14.33
C PHE A 883 9.79 -9.14 -14.05
N VAL A 884 9.35 -8.50 -12.98
CA VAL A 884 9.58 -7.08 -12.68
C VAL A 884 10.97 -6.87 -12.09
N VAL A 885 11.40 -7.77 -11.21
CA VAL A 885 12.67 -7.63 -10.48
C VAL A 885 13.89 -7.95 -11.37
N GLY A 886 13.66 -8.52 -12.56
CA GLY A 886 14.72 -8.89 -13.49
C GLY A 886 15.65 -10.00 -12.96
N TYR A 887 16.52 -10.47 -13.84
CA TYR A 887 17.42 -11.60 -13.59
C TYR A 887 18.65 -11.25 -12.73
N ARG A 888 18.90 -9.97 -12.42
CA ARG A 888 20.04 -9.56 -11.58
C ARG A 888 19.79 -9.78 -10.07
N PHE A 889 18.53 -9.75 -9.61
CA PHE A 889 18.17 -9.83 -8.17
C PHE A 889 17.39 -11.10 -7.77
N SER A 890 16.99 -11.88 -8.77
CA SER A 890 16.61 -13.30 -8.66
C SER A 890 17.46 -14.13 -7.68
N PHE A 891 18.78 -13.91 -7.68
CA PHE A 891 19.72 -14.63 -6.82
C PHE A 891 19.59 -14.24 -5.33
N VAL A 892 19.32 -12.96 -5.05
CA VAL A 892 19.04 -12.47 -3.69
C VAL A 892 17.70 -13.02 -3.20
N ILE A 893 16.68 -13.04 -4.06
CA ILE A 893 15.36 -13.63 -3.76
C ILE A 893 15.46 -15.15 -3.53
N PHE A 894 16.37 -15.84 -4.23
CA PHE A 894 16.63 -17.25 -3.96
C PHE A 894 17.19 -17.48 -2.57
N PHE A 895 18.24 -16.76 -2.18
CA PHE A 895 18.77 -16.88 -0.81
C PHE A 895 17.74 -16.49 0.23
N GLN A 896 16.92 -15.48 -0.05
CA GLN A 896 15.77 -15.13 0.76
C GLN A 896 14.87 -16.36 0.96
N TYR A 897 14.41 -17.05 -0.09
CA TYR A 897 13.60 -18.27 0.01
C TYR A 897 14.24 -19.34 0.90
N PHE A 898 15.53 -19.64 0.72
CA PHE A 898 16.24 -20.63 1.54
C PHE A 898 16.31 -20.22 3.01
N ILE A 899 16.57 -18.94 3.29
CA ILE A 899 16.55 -18.39 4.65
C ILE A 899 15.17 -18.61 5.28
N TYR A 900 14.08 -18.27 4.58
CA TYR A 900 12.72 -18.50 5.07
C TYR A 900 12.42 -19.99 5.32
N TYR A 901 12.82 -20.88 4.42
CA TYR A 901 12.63 -22.32 4.58
C TYR A 901 13.29 -22.87 5.85
N ILE A 902 14.50 -22.41 6.16
CA ILE A 902 15.23 -22.85 7.37
C ILE A 902 14.57 -22.31 8.64
N ILE A 903 14.11 -21.05 8.60
CA ILE A 903 13.45 -20.38 9.73
C ILE A 903 12.12 -21.08 10.07
N PHE A 904 11.29 -21.37 9.08
CA PHE A 904 9.94 -21.91 9.32
C PHE A 904 9.91 -23.39 9.74
N ASN A 905 11.02 -24.11 9.57
CA ASN A 905 11.14 -25.49 10.06
C ASN A 905 11.32 -25.61 11.59
N ASP A 906 11.44 -24.50 12.34
CA ASP A 906 11.47 -24.51 13.81
C ASP A 906 10.36 -23.61 14.39
N ASN A 907 9.58 -24.12 15.34
CA ASN A 907 8.55 -23.35 16.09
C ASN A 907 9.19 -22.41 17.13
N ASN A 908 9.93 -21.40 16.69
CA ASN A 908 10.53 -20.39 17.56
C ASN A 908 9.66 -19.14 17.71
N GLN A 909 9.54 -18.63 18.94
CA GLN A 909 8.69 -17.48 19.29
C GLN A 909 9.26 -16.11 18.88
N SER A 910 10.56 -16.01 18.59
CA SER A 910 11.29 -14.80 18.15
C SER A 910 11.26 -14.56 16.63
N VAL A 911 10.55 -15.41 15.89
CA VAL A 911 10.52 -15.39 14.42
C VAL A 911 9.92 -14.08 13.89
N SER A 912 8.95 -13.45 14.56
CA SER A 912 8.31 -12.22 14.05
C SER A 912 9.27 -11.03 13.89
N LEU A 913 10.15 -10.80 14.87
CA LEU A 913 11.12 -9.70 14.82
C LEU A 913 12.21 -9.98 13.79
N LEU A 914 12.71 -11.22 13.75
CA LEU A 914 13.66 -11.67 12.73
C LEU A 914 13.10 -11.42 11.33
N LEU A 915 11.86 -11.85 11.07
CA LEU A 915 11.22 -11.70 9.76
C LEU A 915 10.94 -10.23 9.38
N SER A 916 10.56 -9.38 10.33
CA SER A 916 10.35 -7.95 10.04
C SER A 916 11.67 -7.26 9.64
N ILE A 917 12.78 -7.51 10.35
CA ILE A 917 14.09 -6.93 10.05
C ILE A 917 14.70 -7.52 8.77
N LEU A 918 14.48 -8.81 8.53
CA LEU A 918 14.95 -9.49 7.33
C LEU A 918 14.37 -8.85 6.06
N ALA A 919 13.09 -8.44 6.09
CA ALA A 919 12.47 -7.75 4.96
C ALA A 919 13.14 -6.39 4.65
N ASP A 920 13.46 -5.61 5.68
CA ASP A 920 14.16 -4.33 5.52
C ASP A 920 15.60 -4.56 5.02
N TYR A 921 16.28 -5.60 5.50
CA TYR A 921 17.60 -5.96 4.97
C TYR A 921 17.54 -6.33 3.47
N PHE A 922 16.52 -7.07 3.04
CA PHE A 922 16.37 -7.45 1.64
C PHE A 922 16.03 -6.28 0.71
N PHE A 923 15.42 -5.22 1.22
CA PHE A 923 15.31 -3.95 0.50
C PHE A 923 16.71 -3.43 0.12
N TYR A 924 17.67 -3.39 1.06
CA TYR A 924 19.05 -3.00 0.75
C TYR A 924 19.81 -4.05 -0.07
N ALA A 925 19.63 -5.35 0.21
CA ALA A 925 20.34 -6.43 -0.49
C ALA A 925 19.95 -6.56 -1.97
N THR A 926 18.76 -6.06 -2.34
CA THR A 926 18.37 -5.89 -3.75
C THR A 926 18.90 -4.60 -4.37
N GLY A 927 19.73 -3.86 -3.63
CA GLY A 927 20.41 -2.64 -4.05
C GLY A 927 19.52 -1.40 -4.07
N HIS A 928 18.40 -1.40 -3.33
CA HIS A 928 17.60 -0.20 -3.12
C HIS A 928 18.19 0.62 -1.96
N GLN A 929 17.92 1.92 -2.00
CA GLN A 929 18.16 2.85 -0.90
C GLN A 929 16.87 3.64 -0.65
N PRO A 930 16.59 4.06 0.58
CA PRO A 930 15.40 4.83 0.92
C PRO A 930 15.59 6.29 0.48
N VAL A 931 15.83 6.51 -0.81
CA VAL A 931 15.97 7.80 -1.48
C VAL A 931 15.29 7.65 -2.84
N LEU A 932 14.42 8.59 -3.21
CA LEU A 932 13.59 8.46 -4.43
C LEU A 932 14.42 8.40 -5.72
N SER A 933 15.58 9.08 -5.76
CA SER A 933 16.51 9.05 -6.90
C SER A 933 17.17 7.68 -7.11
N GLN A 934 17.22 6.85 -6.06
CA GLN A 934 17.76 5.48 -6.11
C GLN A 934 16.68 4.43 -6.40
N ILE A 935 15.43 4.85 -6.65
CA ILE A 935 14.41 3.97 -7.19
C ILE A 935 14.81 3.60 -8.62
N ARG A 936 14.74 2.31 -8.93
CA ARG A 936 15.03 1.82 -10.27
C ARG A 936 13.83 1.99 -11.19
N TRP A 937 13.75 3.16 -11.79
CA TRP A 937 12.69 3.49 -12.75
C TRP A 937 12.70 2.60 -14.00
N THR A 938 13.78 1.87 -14.27
CA THR A 938 13.87 0.92 -15.40
C THR A 938 12.78 -0.16 -15.37
N ALA A 939 12.28 -0.57 -14.19
CA ALA A 939 11.14 -1.51 -14.13
C ALA A 939 9.84 -0.92 -14.68
N ALA A 940 9.71 0.40 -14.74
CA ALA A 940 8.56 1.08 -15.35
C ALA A 940 8.62 1.06 -16.89
N PHE A 941 9.79 0.82 -17.49
CA PHE A 941 10.00 0.93 -18.93
C PHE A 941 10.56 -0.36 -19.54
N PRO A 942 9.82 -1.48 -19.48
CA PRO A 942 10.18 -2.66 -20.25
C PRO A 942 10.15 -2.31 -21.75
N THR A 943 11.30 -2.32 -22.41
CA THR A 943 11.44 -1.94 -23.82
C THR A 943 10.72 -2.93 -24.75
N LEU A 944 9.66 -2.46 -25.40
CA LEU A 944 8.86 -3.22 -26.36
C LEU A 944 9.16 -2.77 -27.79
N ASN A 945 10.28 -3.21 -28.36
CA ASN A 945 10.59 -2.97 -29.77
C ASN A 945 10.03 -4.12 -30.64
N SER A 946 8.71 -4.20 -30.82
CA SER A 946 8.11 -5.10 -31.83
C SER A 946 6.81 -4.56 -32.43
N SER A 947 6.60 -4.84 -33.71
CA SER A 947 5.42 -4.43 -34.51
C SER A 947 4.13 -5.19 -34.16
N ILE A 948 4.18 -6.21 -33.30
CA ILE A 948 3.10 -7.19 -33.13
C ILE A 948 2.09 -6.86 -32.02
N ASN A 949 2.24 -5.79 -31.21
CA ASN A 949 1.27 -5.58 -30.13
C ASN A 949 1.05 -4.12 -29.68
N ILE A 950 0.41 -3.33 -30.55
CA ILE A 950 -0.01 -1.94 -30.26
C ILE A 950 -1.01 -1.88 -29.08
N TYR A 951 -1.90 -2.86 -28.93
CA TYR A 951 -2.88 -2.87 -27.83
C TYR A 951 -2.26 -3.27 -26.49
N LEU A 952 -1.33 -4.23 -26.49
CA LEU A 952 -0.60 -4.61 -25.28
C LEU A 952 0.34 -3.48 -24.82
N SER A 953 0.98 -2.79 -25.76
CA SER A 953 1.84 -1.65 -25.43
C SER A 953 1.06 -0.49 -24.83
N LEU A 954 -0.18 -0.23 -25.26
CA LEU A 954 -1.05 0.79 -24.66
C LEU A 954 -1.41 0.48 -23.19
N ILE A 955 -1.75 -0.78 -22.87
CA ILE A 955 -2.08 -1.18 -21.49
C ILE A 955 -0.84 -1.14 -20.59
N ILE A 956 0.30 -1.62 -21.09
CA ILE A 956 1.57 -1.68 -20.35
C ILE A 956 2.18 -0.28 -20.17
N ASN A 957 1.99 0.61 -21.15
CA ASN A 957 2.41 2.01 -21.04
C ASN A 957 1.46 2.85 -20.17
N SER A 958 0.38 2.27 -19.64
CA SER A 958 -0.43 2.96 -18.64
C SER A 958 0.40 3.24 -17.38
N LEU A 959 0.24 4.45 -16.85
CA LEU A 959 0.93 4.89 -15.63
C LEU A 959 0.68 3.95 -14.45
N ILE A 960 -0.50 3.33 -14.38
CA ILE A 960 -0.89 2.41 -13.31
C ILE A 960 -0.03 1.14 -13.33
N VAL A 961 0.14 0.50 -14.48
CA VAL A 961 0.92 -0.74 -14.60
C VAL A 961 2.40 -0.47 -14.30
N ARG A 962 2.93 0.64 -14.80
CA ARG A 962 4.30 1.09 -14.52
C ARG A 962 4.53 1.33 -13.02
N GLY A 963 3.60 1.99 -12.36
CA GLY A 963 3.64 2.21 -10.91
C GLY A 963 3.63 0.90 -10.12
N ILE A 964 2.81 -0.08 -10.53
CA ILE A 964 2.76 -1.41 -9.91
C ILE A 964 4.11 -2.11 -10.04
N PHE A 965 4.78 -2.04 -11.19
CA PHE A 965 6.09 -2.66 -11.37
C PHE A 965 7.16 -2.03 -10.47
N ILE A 966 7.22 -0.69 -10.40
CA ILE A 966 8.15 -0.03 -9.48
C ILE A 966 7.91 -0.47 -8.02
N ILE A 967 6.64 -0.53 -7.59
CA ILE A 967 6.27 -0.95 -6.24
C ILE A 967 6.71 -2.40 -5.96
N ILE A 968 6.45 -3.30 -6.91
CA ILE A 968 6.77 -4.72 -6.79
C ILE A 968 8.29 -4.92 -6.72
N GLU A 969 9.07 -4.19 -7.52
CA GLU A 969 10.54 -4.24 -7.46
C GLU A 969 11.05 -3.73 -6.10
N THR A 970 10.64 -2.50 -5.76
CA THR A 970 11.14 -1.75 -4.61
C THR A 970 10.80 -2.44 -3.29
N PHE A 971 9.59 -2.97 -3.16
CA PHE A 971 9.10 -3.59 -1.91
C PHE A 971 9.01 -5.12 -1.98
N SER A 972 9.78 -5.74 -2.90
CA SER A 972 9.82 -7.19 -3.09
C SER A 972 10.11 -7.96 -1.80
N GLY A 973 11.04 -7.48 -0.98
CA GLY A 973 11.38 -8.08 0.32
C GLY A 973 10.19 -8.16 1.29
N GLN A 974 9.44 -7.06 1.41
CA GLN A 974 8.25 -6.96 2.28
C GLN A 974 7.09 -7.80 1.74
N ILE A 975 6.87 -7.81 0.42
CA ILE A 975 5.84 -8.62 -0.25
C ILE A 975 6.12 -10.11 -0.06
N LEU A 976 7.33 -10.56 -0.41
CA LEU A 976 7.73 -11.97 -0.31
C LEU A 976 7.65 -12.50 1.12
N ASN A 977 7.95 -11.67 2.12
CA ASN A 977 7.80 -12.01 3.52
C ASN A 977 6.38 -12.49 3.85
N VAL A 978 5.36 -11.75 3.37
CA VAL A 978 3.95 -12.12 3.59
C VAL A 978 3.61 -13.43 2.91
N ILE A 979 4.06 -13.60 1.67
CA ILE A 979 3.73 -14.78 0.87
C ILE A 979 4.40 -16.04 1.46
N PHE A 980 5.67 -15.96 1.89
CA PHE A 980 6.36 -17.11 2.48
C PHE A 980 5.77 -17.50 3.83
N ILE A 981 5.37 -16.56 4.69
CA ILE A 981 4.64 -16.87 5.93
C ILE A 981 3.38 -17.67 5.63
N ARG A 982 2.58 -17.25 4.64
CA ARG A 982 1.36 -17.95 4.25
C ARG A 982 1.63 -19.36 3.74
N LYS A 983 2.70 -19.56 2.99
CA LYS A 983 2.96 -20.82 2.28
C LYS A 983 3.67 -21.85 3.15
N MET A 984 4.65 -21.41 3.93
CA MET A 984 5.60 -22.29 4.61
C MET A 984 5.32 -22.44 6.09
N TYR A 985 4.52 -21.55 6.70
CA TYR A 985 4.17 -21.62 8.12
C TYR A 985 2.84 -22.33 8.35
N GLN A 986 2.70 -23.02 9.49
CA GLN A 986 1.48 -23.76 9.83
C GLN A 986 0.25 -22.83 9.92
N LYS A 987 -0.85 -23.17 9.21
CA LYS A 987 -2.08 -22.35 9.11
C LYS A 987 -2.59 -21.81 10.45
N LYS A 988 -2.57 -22.63 11.50
CA LYS A 988 -3.02 -22.26 12.86
C LYS A 988 -2.28 -21.05 13.45
N TYR A 989 -1.02 -20.83 13.05
CA TYR A 989 -0.16 -19.80 13.63
C TYR A 989 0.12 -18.61 12.69
N GLN A 990 -0.33 -18.66 11.43
CA GLN A 990 -0.10 -17.60 10.44
C GLN A 990 -0.69 -16.25 10.87
N THR A 991 -1.95 -16.26 11.31
CA THR A 991 -2.69 -15.05 11.72
C THR A 991 -2.03 -14.35 12.90
N GLU A 992 -1.62 -15.11 13.91
CA GLU A 992 -0.90 -14.58 15.07
C GLU A 992 0.50 -14.05 14.72
N LEU A 993 1.20 -14.69 13.78
CA LEU A 993 2.49 -14.20 13.30
C LEU A 993 2.35 -12.88 12.54
N PHE A 994 1.34 -12.75 11.67
CA PHE A 994 1.07 -11.51 10.93
C PHE A 994 0.71 -10.35 11.86
N LYS A 995 -0.13 -10.57 12.88
CA LYS A 995 -0.45 -9.56 13.90
C LYS A 995 0.82 -9.05 14.59
N LYS A 996 1.71 -9.95 15.01
CA LYS A 996 2.98 -9.59 15.65
C LYS A 996 3.89 -8.78 14.74
N ILE A 997 4.00 -9.15 13.46
CA ILE A 997 4.82 -8.41 12.48
C ILE A 997 4.24 -7.01 12.25
N LEU A 998 2.93 -6.89 12.06
CA LEU A 998 2.27 -5.60 11.88
C LEU A 998 2.47 -4.67 13.07
N ILE A 999 2.44 -5.20 14.31
CA ILE A 999 2.72 -4.40 15.52
C ILE A 999 4.17 -3.88 15.52
N ILE A 1000 5.13 -4.73 15.14
CA ILE A 1000 6.54 -4.32 15.03
C ILE A 1000 6.69 -3.23 13.97
N ASP A 1001 6.01 -3.36 12.83
CA ASP A 1001 6.08 -2.38 11.76
C ASP A 1001 5.37 -1.06 12.13
N CYS A 1002 4.26 -1.10 12.87
CA CYS A 1002 3.64 0.10 13.47
C CYS A 1002 4.61 0.81 14.41
N PHE A 1003 5.36 0.06 15.22
CA PHE A 1003 6.36 0.65 16.11
C PHE A 1003 7.51 1.29 15.32
N LYS A 1004 8.03 0.60 14.30
CA LYS A 1004 9.07 1.15 13.40
C LYS A 1004 8.61 2.44 12.71
N LEU A 1005 7.39 2.44 12.15
CA LEU A 1005 6.81 3.60 11.47
C LEU A 1005 6.58 4.77 12.44
N MET A 1006 6.16 4.49 13.67
CA MET A 1006 6.02 5.53 14.72
C MET A 1006 7.38 6.13 15.08
N ILE A 1007 8.43 5.31 15.19
CA ILE A 1007 9.80 5.79 15.44
C ILE A 1007 10.28 6.68 14.30
N THR A 1008 10.12 6.27 13.05
CA THR A 1008 10.55 7.09 11.90
C THR A 1008 9.72 8.37 11.79
N SER A 1009 8.44 8.34 12.20
CA SER A 1009 7.61 9.55 12.29
C SER A 1009 8.13 10.50 13.38
N LEU A 1010 8.50 9.94 14.53
CA LEU A 1010 9.08 10.70 15.64
C LEU A 1010 10.45 11.28 15.29
N SER A 1011 11.30 10.53 14.57
CA SER A 1011 12.61 11.02 14.16
C SER A 1011 12.50 12.16 13.16
N VAL A 1012 11.64 12.03 12.15
CA VAL A 1012 11.33 13.09 11.19
C VAL A 1012 10.73 14.32 11.87
N PHE A 1013 9.89 14.14 12.89
CA PHE A 1013 9.39 15.27 13.68
C PHE A 1013 10.48 15.97 14.49
N ILE A 1014 11.29 15.22 15.24
CA ILE A 1014 12.35 15.80 16.08
C ILE A 1014 13.40 16.50 15.21
N LEU A 1015 13.75 15.87 14.08
CA LEU A 1015 14.76 16.35 13.13
C LEU A 1015 14.16 17.19 12.01
N ARG A 1016 12.94 17.72 12.18
CA ARG A 1016 12.25 18.53 11.16
C ARG A 1016 12.96 19.83 10.74
N ARG A 1017 14.03 20.20 11.46
CA ARG A 1017 14.91 21.35 11.16
C ARG A 1017 16.34 20.92 10.84
N HIS A 1018 16.61 19.63 10.80
CA HIS A 1018 17.93 19.11 10.49
C HIS A 1018 18.16 19.18 8.98
N LEU A 1019 19.34 19.60 8.53
CA LEU A 1019 19.68 19.75 7.10
C LEU A 1019 19.40 18.47 6.28
N MET A 1020 19.76 17.29 6.81
CA MET A 1020 19.49 15.99 6.18
C MET A 1020 18.03 15.49 6.29
N LEU A 1021 17.07 16.27 6.78
CA LEU A 1021 15.67 15.85 6.91
C LEU A 1021 15.13 15.31 5.58
N TRP A 1022 15.29 16.07 4.51
CA TRP A 1022 14.70 15.73 3.22
C TRP A 1022 15.56 14.78 2.38
N LYS A 1023 16.87 14.75 2.61
CA LYS A 1023 17.80 13.84 1.92
C LYS A 1023 17.79 12.43 2.54
N ILE A 1024 17.62 12.33 3.86
CA ILE A 1024 17.82 11.08 4.61
C ILE A 1024 16.57 10.66 5.41
N PHE A 1025 16.09 11.50 6.34
CA PHE A 1025 15.10 11.08 7.34
C PHE A 1025 13.69 10.93 6.79
N CYS A 1026 13.21 11.90 6.02
CA CYS A 1026 11.87 11.90 5.43
C CYS A 1026 11.72 10.81 4.36
N PRO A 1027 12.67 10.64 3.42
CA PRO A 1027 12.65 9.48 2.53
C PRO A 1027 12.56 8.16 3.30
N ARG A 1028 13.37 7.94 4.36
CA ARG A 1028 13.26 6.74 5.19
C ARG A 1028 11.87 6.55 5.79
N PHE A 1029 11.27 7.61 6.32
CA PHE A 1029 9.88 7.58 6.80
C PHE A 1029 8.89 7.20 5.69
N LEU A 1030 9.02 7.78 4.50
CA LEU A 1030 8.13 7.49 3.36
C LEU A 1030 8.25 6.03 2.91
N PHE A 1031 9.47 5.48 2.82
CA PHE A 1031 9.66 4.07 2.47
C PHE A 1031 9.11 3.15 3.57
N GLN A 1032 9.29 3.48 4.84
CA GLN A 1032 8.69 2.74 5.95
C GLN A 1032 7.15 2.78 5.90
N LEU A 1033 6.57 3.94 5.56
CA LEU A 1033 5.13 4.14 5.40
C LEU A 1033 4.56 3.30 4.25
N ILE A 1034 5.17 3.39 3.07
CA ILE A 1034 4.73 2.65 1.88
C ILE A 1034 4.90 1.14 2.11
N GLY A 1035 6.03 0.72 2.68
CA GLY A 1035 6.28 -0.68 3.03
C GLY A 1035 5.27 -1.21 4.04
N PHE A 1036 4.85 -0.41 5.03
CA PHE A 1036 3.79 -0.75 5.97
C PHE A 1036 2.42 -0.92 5.26
N ILE A 1037 2.02 0.03 4.41
CA ILE A 1037 0.76 -0.03 3.66
C ILE A 1037 0.71 -1.27 2.77
N ILE A 1038 1.80 -1.54 2.03
CA ILE A 1038 1.92 -2.72 1.17
C ILE A 1038 1.77 -3.99 2.00
N LYS A 1039 2.56 -4.13 3.08
CA LYS A 1039 2.49 -5.33 3.91
C LYS A 1039 1.09 -5.53 4.50
N TRP A 1040 0.45 -4.46 4.96
CA TRP A 1040 -0.92 -4.50 5.49
C TRP A 1040 -1.94 -4.95 4.44
N LEU A 1041 -1.90 -4.36 3.23
CA LEU A 1041 -2.77 -4.75 2.11
C LEU A 1041 -2.57 -6.22 1.72
N PHE A 1042 -1.33 -6.67 1.64
CA PHE A 1042 -1.00 -8.05 1.29
C PHE A 1042 -1.43 -9.05 2.36
N VAL A 1043 -1.25 -8.71 3.64
CA VAL A 1043 -1.78 -9.53 4.74
C VAL A 1043 -3.30 -9.64 4.59
N PHE A 1044 -4.00 -8.52 4.38
CA PHE A 1044 -5.45 -8.52 4.21
C PHE A 1044 -5.93 -9.34 3.01
N LEU A 1045 -5.32 -9.17 1.83
CA LEU A 1045 -5.66 -9.91 0.60
C LEU A 1045 -5.40 -11.41 0.74
N THR A 1046 -4.43 -11.79 1.58
CA THR A 1046 -4.07 -13.20 1.77
C THR A 1046 -4.83 -13.86 2.90
N THR A 1047 -5.17 -13.17 3.98
CA THR A 1047 -6.02 -13.68 5.04
C THR A 1047 -7.49 -13.54 4.65
N LYS A 1048 -8.15 -14.63 4.21
CA LYS A 1048 -9.62 -14.67 4.20
C LYS A 1048 -10.09 -14.42 5.64
N LEU A 1049 -10.67 -13.25 5.91
CA LEU A 1049 -11.33 -12.94 7.18
C LEU A 1049 -12.55 -13.83 7.38
#